data_AF-A0A961T0D0-F1
#
_entry.id   AF-A0A961T0D0-F1
#
_cell.length_a   1.000
_cell.length_b   1.000
_cell.length_c   1.000
_cell.angle_alpha   90.00
_cell.angle_beta   90.00
_cell.angle_gamma   90.00
#
_symmetry.space_group_name_H-M   'P 1'
#
loop_
_entity.id
_entity.type
_entity.pdbx_description
1 polymer ?
#
loop_
_entity_poly.entity_id
_entity_poly.type
_entity_poly.pdbx_seq_one_letter_code
_entity_poly.pdbx_strand_id
1 'polypeptide(L)'
;MNRLFAALAIFLLALSPLVANAREEIRSFNAEITVNTDASIEVTEIIAVNAQGIDIRRGIYRDIPLSSTDDRGFKDQKGFELLDVLFDGEPSAYHTEWQGRFFRIYIGDPNTFVQHGAHTYTIRYRTTGQLRHFDTYDELYWNVTGEFWTFPILNAEARIKLPDGAVATQIKAYTGAYGASASNYEASGEGTATPTFKLTRALNSYEGMTIAVGFTKGVVTVQSQAEGWLSFLWSNKGLFLIYAGWLFVPLYYLVAWFRVGRDPVMETVIPLFHPPENLSPAAMSYVHFNTFRRAGRGSDLAFIAALLALGVKKLLLIDQDERKKITFRRGVNAGNVAAIKLPAGESALFAGLLGSRQELPLNKSTGKTLLSATSMLHSAITREYAGKFYRNNIGWFIPGIIVGLIATIGGLILQNPSEDALSMVLPAIFATILGCAAMVGGGGLYEYAGRSGLARIGGAALIAVGAAAIAAIAYFTLTYFSMIAWQVAAILIIVGICMAALMLFLLGAPTIDGARVLSRIKGFKLYLETAETNRLNLRDAPQMSEELYERYLPYAAGLGVEEPWSKAWAAHLSRVAPGREHDYHPAWYRGNSWDSNSIGTATAASVAAVSAAMAAAMPQPQSSSGSSGGGFSGGGGGGGGGGGW
;
A
#
# COMPACT_ATOMS: atom_id res chain seq x y z
N MET A 1 39.32 -0.34 -78.63
CA MET A 1 39.16 -0.99 -77.31
C MET A 1 37.70 -1.31 -76.94
N ASN A 2 36.74 -0.39 -77.02
CA ASN A 2 35.46 -0.44 -76.28
C ASN A 2 34.66 -1.76 -76.39
N ARG A 3 34.60 -2.44 -77.55
CA ARG A 3 33.88 -3.72 -77.68
C ARG A 3 34.49 -4.87 -76.87
N LEU A 4 35.82 -4.88 -76.67
CA LEU A 4 36.49 -5.90 -75.85
C LEU A 4 36.22 -5.67 -74.35
N PHE A 5 36.20 -4.41 -73.91
CA PHE A 5 35.81 -4.05 -72.54
C PHE A 5 34.35 -4.38 -72.23
N ALA A 6 33.43 -4.14 -73.17
CA ALA A 6 32.02 -4.51 -73.01
C ALA A 6 31.83 -6.03 -72.88
N ALA A 7 32.52 -6.82 -73.71
CA ALA A 7 32.50 -8.28 -73.62
C ALA A 7 33.09 -8.78 -72.30
N LEU A 8 34.23 -8.21 -71.86
CA LEU A 8 34.87 -8.58 -70.60
C LEU A 8 34.00 -8.22 -69.38
N ALA A 9 33.31 -7.07 -69.40
CA ALA A 9 32.39 -6.67 -68.34
C ALA A 9 31.17 -7.59 -68.24
N ILE A 10 30.60 -8.01 -69.38
CA ILE A 10 29.49 -8.99 -69.40
C ILE A 10 29.97 -10.36 -68.91
N PHE A 11 31.18 -10.79 -69.30
CA PHE A 11 31.77 -12.04 -68.83
C PHE A 11 32.09 -12.01 -67.32
N LEU A 12 32.55 -10.88 -66.79
CA LEU A 12 32.76 -10.67 -65.35
C LEU A 12 31.44 -10.61 -64.56
N LEU A 13 30.37 -10.01 -65.12
CA LEU A 13 29.03 -10.06 -64.52
C LEU A 13 28.47 -11.49 -64.50
N ALA A 14 28.70 -12.28 -65.55
CA ALA A 14 28.35 -13.70 -65.59
C ALA A 14 29.25 -14.59 -64.70
N LEU A 15 30.42 -14.10 -64.29
CA LEU A 15 31.32 -14.71 -63.31
C LEU A 15 31.10 -14.20 -61.88
N SER A 16 30.07 -13.37 -61.65
CA SER A 16 29.56 -13.17 -60.28
C SER A 16 29.20 -14.56 -59.74
N PRO A 17 29.81 -15.04 -58.65
CA PRO A 17 29.37 -16.30 -58.07
C PRO A 17 27.90 -16.14 -57.69
N LEU A 18 27.07 -17.09 -58.14
CA LEU A 18 25.80 -17.35 -57.49
C LEU A 18 26.12 -17.89 -56.10
N VAL A 19 26.41 -16.97 -55.18
CA VAL A 19 26.41 -17.23 -53.75
C VAL A 19 24.98 -17.62 -53.44
N ALA A 20 24.74 -18.94 -53.40
CA ALA A 20 23.57 -19.47 -52.73
C ALA A 20 23.64 -18.93 -51.32
N ASN A 21 22.80 -17.93 -51.02
CA ASN A 21 22.74 -17.30 -49.70
C ASN A 21 22.33 -18.38 -48.71
N ALA A 22 23.32 -18.99 -48.07
CA ALA A 22 23.13 -20.07 -47.14
C ALA A 22 22.35 -19.48 -45.96
N ARG A 23 21.08 -19.87 -45.88
CA ARG A 23 20.11 -19.31 -44.94
C ARG A 23 19.98 -20.25 -43.74
N GLU A 24 19.69 -19.67 -42.59
CA GLU A 24 19.25 -20.46 -41.44
C GLU A 24 17.75 -20.79 -41.58
N GLU A 25 17.47 -22.10 -41.60
CA GLU A 25 16.21 -22.71 -42.00
C GLU A 25 16.02 -24.04 -41.27
N ILE A 26 14.77 -24.44 -41.02
CA ILE A 26 14.43 -25.79 -40.58
C ILE A 26 14.10 -26.61 -41.83
N ARG A 27 14.94 -27.61 -42.12
CA ARG A 27 14.79 -28.47 -43.31
C ARG A 27 13.72 -29.53 -43.13
N SER A 28 13.58 -30.07 -41.93
CA SER A 28 12.48 -30.95 -41.55
C SER A 28 12.19 -30.84 -40.05
N PHE A 29 10.91 -30.69 -39.70
CA PHE A 29 10.40 -30.80 -38.34
C PHE A 29 9.51 -32.04 -38.22
N ASN A 30 10.01 -33.11 -37.60
CA ASN A 30 9.23 -34.34 -37.41
C ASN A 30 8.81 -34.44 -35.95
N ALA A 31 7.51 -34.63 -35.69
CA ALA A 31 6.97 -34.80 -34.35
C ALA A 31 6.28 -36.16 -34.20
N GLU A 32 6.78 -36.98 -33.29
CA GLU A 32 6.12 -38.21 -32.86
C GLU A 32 5.40 -37.95 -31.53
N ILE A 33 4.09 -38.16 -31.50
CA ILE A 33 3.23 -37.83 -30.35
C ILE A 33 2.50 -39.09 -29.90
N THR A 34 2.90 -39.68 -28.78
CA THR A 34 2.19 -40.80 -28.16
C THR A 34 1.22 -40.28 -27.10
N VAL A 35 -0.06 -40.63 -27.23
CA VAL A 35 -1.08 -40.37 -26.23
C VAL A 35 -1.19 -41.58 -25.30
N ASN A 36 -1.01 -41.35 -24.00
CA ASN A 36 -1.05 -42.40 -22.99
C ASN A 36 -2.44 -42.52 -22.35
N THR A 37 -2.73 -43.68 -21.76
CA THR A 37 -4.02 -43.96 -21.09
C THR A 37 -4.26 -43.09 -19.85
N ASP A 38 -3.22 -42.49 -19.28
CA ASP A 38 -3.29 -41.57 -18.12
C ASP A 38 -3.59 -40.10 -18.52
N ALA A 39 -3.92 -39.85 -19.80
CA ALA A 39 -4.08 -38.54 -20.40
C ALA A 39 -2.82 -37.64 -20.39
N SER A 40 -1.62 -38.22 -20.16
CA SER A 40 -0.37 -37.61 -20.57
C SER A 40 -0.13 -37.81 -22.07
N ILE A 41 0.70 -36.95 -22.67
CA ILE A 41 1.28 -37.19 -23.99
C ILE A 41 2.80 -37.13 -23.88
N GLU A 42 3.47 -38.03 -24.61
CA GLU A 42 4.91 -37.98 -24.83
C GLU A 42 5.17 -37.52 -26.27
N VAL A 43 6.04 -36.52 -26.41
CA VAL A 43 6.37 -35.89 -27.68
C VAL A 43 7.88 -36.01 -27.91
N THR A 44 8.25 -36.51 -29.08
CA THR A 44 9.62 -36.44 -29.61
C THR A 44 9.63 -35.51 -30.82
N GLU A 45 10.26 -34.35 -30.69
CA GLU A 45 10.50 -33.41 -31.79
C GLU A 45 11.91 -33.63 -32.35
N ILE A 46 12.02 -33.89 -33.65
CA ILE A 46 13.29 -34.03 -34.39
C ILE A 46 13.37 -32.86 -35.39
N ILE A 47 14.26 -31.92 -35.11
CA ILE A 47 14.38 -30.63 -35.81
C ILE A 47 15.73 -30.60 -36.53
N ALA A 48 15.71 -30.83 -37.85
CA ALA A 48 16.90 -30.70 -38.69
C ALA A 48 17.00 -29.26 -39.20
N VAL A 49 18.10 -28.58 -38.88
CA VAL A 49 18.38 -27.19 -39.25
C VAL A 49 19.58 -27.08 -40.17
N ASN A 50 19.69 -25.94 -40.87
CA ASN A 50 20.94 -25.50 -41.49
C ASN A 50 21.51 -24.33 -40.67
N ALA A 51 22.59 -24.56 -39.92
CA ALA A 51 23.28 -23.52 -39.14
C ALA A 51 24.31 -22.78 -40.02
N GLN A 52 24.44 -21.47 -39.85
CA GLN A 52 25.35 -20.60 -40.62
C GLN A 52 26.06 -19.56 -39.73
N GLY A 53 25.92 -19.67 -38.41
CA GLY A 53 26.56 -18.78 -37.44
C GLY A 53 25.96 -17.37 -37.38
N ILE A 54 24.71 -17.19 -37.83
CA ILE A 54 24.02 -15.88 -37.83
C ILE A 54 23.24 -15.73 -36.52
N ASP A 55 22.11 -16.43 -36.42
CA ASP A 55 21.35 -16.60 -35.20
C ASP A 55 21.72 -17.93 -34.54
N ILE A 56 21.83 -19.04 -35.30
CA ILE A 56 22.22 -20.37 -34.80
C ILE A 56 23.74 -20.40 -34.60
N ARG A 57 24.21 -19.85 -33.47
CA ARG A 57 25.65 -19.73 -33.14
C ARG A 57 26.10 -20.75 -32.11
N ARG A 58 25.34 -20.91 -31.03
CA ARG A 58 25.61 -21.83 -29.90
C ARG A 58 24.63 -22.98 -29.85
N GLY A 59 23.43 -22.76 -30.39
CA GLY A 59 22.47 -23.79 -30.72
C GLY A 59 21.12 -23.20 -31.07
N ILE A 60 20.04 -23.91 -30.73
CA ILE A 60 18.66 -23.41 -30.85
C ILE A 60 18.02 -23.26 -29.48
N TYR A 61 17.00 -22.42 -29.38
CA TYR A 61 16.04 -22.46 -28.30
C TYR A 61 14.67 -22.92 -28.80
N ARG A 62 13.91 -23.59 -27.93
CA ARG A 62 12.55 -24.08 -28.16
C ARG A 62 11.62 -23.50 -27.11
N ASP A 63 10.54 -22.82 -27.52
CA ASP A 63 9.52 -22.33 -26.61
C ASP A 63 8.32 -23.30 -26.55
N ILE A 64 7.87 -23.62 -25.34
CA ILE A 64 6.72 -24.49 -25.11
C ILE A 64 5.69 -23.75 -24.24
N PRO A 65 4.46 -23.48 -24.73
CA PRO A 65 3.46 -22.64 -24.05
C PRO A 65 2.69 -23.42 -22.97
N LEU A 66 3.37 -23.68 -21.85
CA LEU A 66 2.83 -24.46 -20.73
C LEU A 66 1.84 -23.69 -19.83
N SER A 67 1.63 -22.39 -20.05
CA SER A 67 0.66 -21.60 -19.30
C SER A 67 -0.32 -20.87 -20.19
N SER A 68 -1.55 -20.76 -19.72
CA SER A 68 -2.54 -19.81 -20.20
C SER A 68 -3.20 -19.10 -19.00
N THR A 69 -3.93 -18.03 -19.29
CA THR A 69 -4.79 -17.33 -18.33
C THR A 69 -6.17 -17.28 -18.97
N ASP A 70 -7.22 -17.60 -18.21
CA ASP A 70 -8.61 -17.48 -18.69
C ASP A 70 -9.12 -16.03 -18.63
N ASP A 71 -10.27 -15.76 -19.24
CA ASP A 71 -10.88 -14.42 -19.27
C ASP A 71 -11.20 -13.87 -17.87
N ARG A 72 -11.30 -14.75 -16.87
CA ARG A 72 -11.53 -14.40 -15.46
C ARG A 72 -10.23 -14.01 -14.74
N GLY A 73 -9.06 -14.27 -15.32
CA GLY A 73 -7.75 -13.97 -14.76
C GLY A 73 -7.08 -15.11 -13.98
N PHE A 74 -7.64 -16.33 -14.02
CA PHE A 74 -7.04 -17.52 -13.41
C PHE A 74 -6.04 -18.18 -14.37
N LYS A 75 -4.93 -18.66 -13.81
CA LYS A 75 -3.89 -19.40 -14.52
C LYS A 75 -4.28 -20.87 -14.68
N ASP A 76 -4.18 -21.38 -15.90
CA ASP A 76 -4.14 -22.81 -16.23
C ASP A 76 -2.68 -23.13 -16.61
N GLN A 77 -2.07 -24.07 -15.90
CA GLN A 77 -0.67 -24.45 -16.10
C GLN A 77 -0.57 -25.96 -16.32
N LYS A 78 -0.02 -26.35 -17.47
CA LYS A 78 0.16 -27.74 -17.88
C LYS A 78 1.37 -28.36 -17.20
N GLY A 79 1.27 -29.65 -16.88
CA GLY A 79 2.41 -30.42 -16.40
C GLY A 79 3.42 -30.65 -17.53
N PHE A 80 4.71 -30.67 -17.20
CA PHE A 80 5.78 -30.86 -18.17
C PHE A 80 7.00 -31.49 -17.50
N GLU A 81 7.64 -32.42 -18.23
CA GLU A 81 8.81 -33.16 -17.83
C GLU A 81 9.71 -33.33 -19.06
N LEU A 82 10.90 -32.76 -19.03
CA LEU A 82 11.89 -32.93 -20.09
C LEU A 82 12.57 -34.29 -19.90
N LEU A 83 12.44 -35.19 -20.87
CA LEU A 83 12.93 -36.57 -20.79
C LEU A 83 14.29 -36.74 -21.46
N ASP A 84 14.57 -36.00 -22.54
CA ASP A 84 15.79 -36.14 -23.33
C ASP A 84 16.08 -34.91 -24.20
N VAL A 85 17.36 -34.64 -24.46
CA VAL A 85 17.82 -33.59 -25.38
C VAL A 85 19.11 -34.06 -26.08
N LEU A 86 19.03 -34.28 -27.39
CA LEU A 86 20.16 -34.73 -28.22
C LEU A 86 20.54 -33.68 -29.27
N PHE A 87 21.82 -33.61 -29.61
CA PHE A 87 22.39 -32.83 -30.71
C PHE A 87 23.24 -33.77 -31.58
N ASP A 88 22.90 -33.87 -32.87
CA ASP A 88 23.44 -34.82 -33.84
C ASP A 88 23.42 -36.30 -33.38
N GLY A 89 22.49 -36.63 -32.47
CA GLY A 89 22.29 -37.97 -31.91
C GLY A 89 22.93 -38.19 -30.53
N GLU A 90 23.85 -37.33 -30.11
CA GLU A 90 24.53 -37.42 -28.80
C GLU A 90 23.86 -36.51 -27.74
N PRO A 91 23.90 -36.85 -26.44
CA PRO A 91 23.33 -36.02 -25.37
C PRO A 91 23.90 -34.60 -25.35
N SER A 92 23.02 -33.59 -25.36
CA SER A 92 23.42 -32.18 -25.45
C SER A 92 23.29 -31.44 -24.13
N ALA A 93 24.10 -30.40 -23.96
CA ALA A 93 23.91 -29.43 -22.89
C ALA A 93 22.63 -28.62 -23.14
N TYR A 94 21.85 -28.36 -22.08
CA TYR A 94 20.66 -27.55 -22.15
C TYR A 94 20.44 -26.71 -20.88
N HIS A 95 19.65 -25.65 -21.01
CA HIS A 95 19.17 -24.83 -19.90
C HIS A 95 17.68 -24.50 -20.10
N THR A 96 16.93 -24.33 -19.02
CA THR A 96 15.49 -24.05 -19.08
C THR A 96 15.08 -22.88 -18.21
N GLU A 97 14.26 -21.98 -18.75
CA GLU A 97 13.71 -20.83 -18.03
C GLU A 97 12.24 -20.56 -18.40
N TRP A 98 11.54 -19.74 -17.60
CA TRP A 98 10.17 -19.31 -17.87
C TRP A 98 10.16 -17.88 -18.45
N GLN A 99 9.83 -17.74 -19.73
CA GLN A 99 9.55 -16.45 -20.36
C GLN A 99 8.03 -16.18 -20.35
N GLY A 100 7.55 -15.70 -19.20
CA GLY A 100 6.15 -15.36 -18.97
C GLY A 100 5.22 -16.58 -19.06
N ARG A 101 4.59 -16.76 -20.22
CA ARG A 101 3.68 -17.88 -20.55
C ARG A 101 4.38 -19.10 -21.18
N PHE A 102 5.61 -18.92 -21.66
CA PHE A 102 6.41 -19.96 -22.31
C PHE A 102 7.45 -20.52 -21.35
N PHE A 103 7.70 -21.82 -21.46
CA PHE A 103 8.86 -22.51 -20.92
C PHE A 103 9.86 -22.68 -22.05
N ARG A 104 11.01 -22.02 -21.94
CA ARG A 104 12.05 -22.01 -22.97
C ARG A 104 13.12 -23.04 -22.62
N ILE A 105 13.48 -23.84 -23.61
CA ILE A 105 14.59 -24.81 -23.56
C ILE A 105 15.68 -24.29 -24.50
N TYR A 106 16.78 -23.80 -23.95
CA TYR A 106 18.02 -23.53 -24.70
C TYR A 106 18.79 -24.83 -24.84
N ILE A 107 19.20 -25.18 -26.07
CA ILE A 107 19.94 -26.40 -26.40
C ILE A 107 21.25 -25.99 -27.07
N GLY A 108 22.36 -26.60 -26.65
CA GLY A 108 23.71 -26.25 -27.06
C GLY A 108 24.59 -25.77 -25.89
N ASP A 109 25.91 -25.80 -26.09
CA ASP A 109 26.88 -25.34 -25.09
C ASP A 109 27.09 -23.82 -25.18
N PRO A 110 26.88 -23.05 -24.10
CA PRO A 110 27.10 -21.59 -24.08
C PRO A 110 28.56 -21.14 -24.36
N ASN A 111 29.53 -22.06 -24.36
CA ASN A 111 30.94 -21.77 -24.62
C ASN A 111 31.35 -22.07 -26.08
N THR A 112 30.85 -23.18 -26.63
CA THR A 112 31.14 -23.68 -28.00
C THR A 112 30.30 -22.98 -29.08
N PHE A 113 30.78 -23.02 -30.33
CA PHE A 113 30.01 -22.61 -31.51
C PHE A 113 29.60 -23.84 -32.34
N VAL A 114 28.36 -23.83 -32.85
CA VAL A 114 27.84 -24.81 -33.81
C VAL A 114 28.59 -24.66 -35.14
N GLN A 115 28.85 -25.78 -35.82
CA GLN A 115 29.52 -25.75 -37.13
C GLN A 115 28.57 -25.26 -38.22
N HIS A 116 29.11 -24.82 -39.36
CA HIS A 116 28.27 -24.41 -40.49
C HIS A 116 27.85 -25.65 -41.29
N GLY A 117 26.54 -25.87 -41.42
CA GLY A 117 26.00 -27.03 -42.13
C GLY A 117 24.68 -27.54 -41.56
N ALA A 118 24.35 -28.79 -41.91
CA ALA A 118 23.15 -29.45 -41.43
C ALA A 118 23.38 -30.09 -40.06
N HIS A 119 22.52 -29.77 -39.10
CA HIS A 119 22.55 -30.28 -37.72
C HIS A 119 21.15 -30.73 -37.27
N THR A 120 21.06 -31.69 -36.37
CA THR A 120 19.79 -32.26 -35.89
C THR A 120 19.66 -32.13 -34.39
N TYR A 121 18.57 -31.51 -33.94
CA TYR A 121 18.21 -31.44 -32.52
C TYR A 121 17.05 -32.40 -32.26
N THR A 122 17.14 -33.22 -31.22
CA THR A 122 16.03 -34.06 -30.75
C THR A 122 15.62 -33.63 -29.36
N ILE A 123 14.34 -33.36 -29.16
CA ILE A 123 13.76 -32.95 -27.86
C ILE A 123 12.67 -33.96 -27.51
N ARG A 124 12.80 -34.68 -26.40
CA ARG A 124 11.79 -35.62 -25.92
C ARG A 124 11.23 -35.17 -24.58
N TYR A 125 9.92 -35.05 -24.47
CA TYR A 125 9.25 -34.57 -23.26
C TYR A 125 7.88 -35.20 -23.04
N ARG A 126 7.45 -35.24 -21.78
CA ARG A 126 6.09 -35.61 -21.37
C ARG A 126 5.34 -34.37 -20.91
N THR A 127 4.05 -34.27 -21.24
CA THR A 127 3.19 -33.17 -20.77
C THR A 127 1.75 -33.64 -20.51
N THR A 128 1.05 -32.98 -19.58
CA THR A 128 -0.27 -33.42 -19.07
C THR A 128 -1.32 -32.32 -19.18
N GLY A 129 -2.59 -32.72 -19.31
CA GLY A 129 -3.72 -31.78 -19.41
C GLY A 129 -3.84 -31.08 -20.78
N GLN A 130 -3.27 -31.68 -21.83
CA GLN A 130 -3.32 -31.20 -23.22
C GLN A 130 -4.51 -31.74 -24.01
N LEU A 131 -5.13 -32.83 -23.54
CA LEU A 131 -6.32 -33.41 -24.16
C LEU A 131 -7.57 -32.60 -23.80
N ARG A 132 -8.48 -32.47 -24.75
CA ARG A 132 -9.84 -31.93 -24.53
C ARG A 132 -10.82 -33.10 -24.46
N HIS A 133 -11.79 -32.98 -23.57
CA HIS A 133 -12.81 -34.00 -23.35
C HIS A 133 -14.18 -33.46 -23.78
N PHE A 134 -14.71 -33.98 -24.89
CA PHE A 134 -16.08 -33.70 -25.36
C PHE A 134 -17.04 -34.83 -24.96
N ASP A 135 -18.34 -34.66 -25.15
CA ASP A 135 -19.34 -35.67 -24.74
C ASP A 135 -19.20 -37.00 -25.51
N THR A 136 -18.83 -36.93 -26.79
CA THR A 136 -18.83 -38.06 -27.73
C THR A 136 -17.44 -38.51 -28.21
N TYR A 137 -16.39 -37.72 -27.96
CA TYR A 137 -15.01 -38.03 -28.31
C TYR A 137 -14.02 -37.35 -27.35
N ASP A 138 -12.77 -37.80 -27.36
CA ASP A 138 -11.63 -37.10 -26.76
C ASP A 138 -10.77 -36.52 -27.89
N GLU A 139 -10.13 -35.37 -27.69
CA GLU A 139 -9.40 -34.63 -28.74
C GLU A 139 -7.99 -34.25 -28.30
N LEU A 140 -7.00 -34.61 -29.12
CA LEU A 140 -5.68 -33.98 -29.11
C LEU A 140 -5.70 -32.80 -30.08
N TYR A 141 -5.70 -31.58 -29.54
CA TYR A 141 -5.49 -30.35 -30.32
C TYR A 141 -4.08 -29.84 -30.02
N TRP A 142 -3.18 -29.93 -31.01
CA TRP A 142 -1.75 -29.77 -30.77
C TRP A 142 -1.07 -28.95 -31.87
N ASN A 143 -0.34 -27.92 -31.46
CA ASN A 143 0.43 -27.08 -32.38
C ASN A 143 1.81 -27.74 -32.58
N VAL A 144 1.93 -28.54 -33.65
CA VAL A 144 3.05 -29.45 -33.93
C VAL A 144 4.40 -28.72 -33.97
N THR A 145 4.53 -27.74 -34.86
CA THR A 145 5.72 -26.88 -34.93
C THR A 145 5.60 -25.72 -33.95
N GLY A 146 4.37 -25.22 -33.79
CA GLY A 146 4.06 -23.90 -33.24
C GLY A 146 4.36 -22.75 -34.20
N GLU A 147 3.88 -21.56 -33.83
CA GLU A 147 3.69 -20.41 -34.73
C GLU A 147 4.73 -19.28 -34.54
N PHE A 148 5.72 -19.40 -33.65
CA PHE A 148 6.68 -18.32 -33.34
C PHE A 148 8.12 -18.61 -33.79
N TRP A 149 8.35 -19.52 -34.75
CA TRP A 149 9.70 -19.80 -35.26
C TRP A 149 10.26 -18.63 -36.07
N THR A 150 11.47 -18.18 -35.75
CA THR A 150 12.17 -17.13 -36.52
C THR A 150 12.61 -17.61 -37.90
N PHE A 151 12.81 -18.93 -38.06
CA PHE A 151 13.22 -19.59 -39.29
C PHE A 151 12.02 -20.14 -40.08
N PRO A 152 12.11 -20.22 -41.43
CA PRO A 152 11.13 -20.96 -42.22
C PRO A 152 11.27 -22.46 -41.98
N ILE A 153 10.17 -23.20 -42.16
CA ILE A 153 10.13 -24.67 -42.03
C ILE A 153 9.79 -25.26 -43.40
N LEU A 154 10.78 -25.88 -44.05
CA LEU A 154 10.65 -26.39 -45.41
C LEU A 154 9.73 -27.61 -45.50
N ASN A 155 9.83 -28.52 -44.53
CA ASN A 155 9.00 -29.72 -44.41
C ASN A 155 8.63 -29.95 -42.94
N ALA A 156 7.44 -30.50 -42.68
CA ALA A 156 7.09 -31.00 -41.36
C ALA A 156 6.16 -32.22 -41.47
N GLU A 157 6.33 -33.17 -40.55
CA GLU A 157 5.50 -34.36 -40.39
C GLU A 157 5.07 -34.51 -38.93
N ALA A 158 3.80 -34.85 -38.70
CA ALA A 158 3.29 -35.27 -37.41
C ALA A 158 2.83 -36.72 -37.49
N ARG A 159 3.25 -37.55 -36.53
CA ARG A 159 2.86 -38.95 -36.38
C ARG A 159 2.30 -39.14 -34.98
N ILE A 160 0.99 -39.37 -34.89
CA ILE A 160 0.33 -39.57 -33.61
C ILE A 160 0.20 -41.08 -33.38
N LYS A 161 0.38 -41.52 -32.13
CA LYS A 161 0.02 -42.86 -31.68
C LYS A 161 -1.01 -42.73 -30.57
N LEU A 162 -2.22 -43.19 -30.82
CA LEU A 162 -3.31 -43.25 -29.83
C LEU A 162 -3.11 -44.48 -28.90
N PRO A 163 -3.76 -44.53 -27.73
CA PRO A 163 -3.67 -45.69 -26.85
C PRO A 163 -4.37 -46.93 -27.46
N ASP A 164 -4.02 -48.11 -26.98
CA ASP A 164 -4.59 -49.37 -27.47
C ASP A 164 -6.13 -49.39 -27.32
N GLY A 165 -6.83 -49.68 -28.42
CA GLY A 165 -8.29 -49.64 -28.50
C GLY A 165 -8.90 -48.31 -28.94
N ALA A 166 -8.12 -47.23 -29.02
CA ALA A 166 -8.58 -45.97 -29.64
C ALA A 166 -8.32 -45.94 -31.15
N VAL A 167 -9.22 -45.31 -31.88
CA VAL A 167 -9.05 -44.95 -33.30
C VAL A 167 -9.37 -43.47 -33.52
N ALA A 168 -8.70 -42.85 -34.48
CA ALA A 168 -8.94 -41.48 -34.88
C ALA A 168 -10.27 -41.37 -35.63
N THR A 169 -11.28 -40.75 -35.01
CA THR A 169 -12.62 -40.54 -35.57
C THR A 169 -12.75 -39.24 -36.34
N GLN A 170 -11.82 -38.30 -36.17
CA GLN A 170 -11.71 -37.06 -36.94
C GLN A 170 -10.23 -36.67 -37.02
N ILE A 171 -9.73 -36.37 -38.23
CA ILE A 171 -8.37 -35.85 -38.42
C ILE A 171 -8.39 -34.55 -39.23
N LYS A 172 -7.71 -33.53 -38.73
CA LYS A 172 -7.60 -32.23 -39.41
C LYS A 172 -6.31 -31.53 -39.01
N ALA A 173 -5.77 -30.72 -39.92
CA ALA A 173 -4.73 -29.76 -39.60
C ALA A 173 -5.06 -28.34 -40.11
N TYR A 174 -4.27 -27.39 -39.64
CA TYR A 174 -4.30 -25.97 -39.92
C TYR A 174 -2.86 -25.49 -40.12
N THR A 175 -2.65 -24.56 -41.04
CA THR A 175 -1.31 -24.07 -41.44
C THR A 175 -1.31 -22.56 -41.64
N GLY A 176 -0.17 -21.92 -41.37
CA GLY A 176 0.04 -20.48 -41.56
C GLY A 176 0.33 -19.74 -40.25
N ALA A 177 0.25 -18.42 -40.27
CA ALA A 177 0.47 -17.56 -39.11
C ALA A 177 -0.66 -17.69 -38.07
N TYR A 178 -0.44 -17.16 -36.86
CA TYR A 178 -1.44 -17.18 -35.79
C TYR A 178 -2.82 -16.67 -36.24
N GLY A 179 -3.86 -17.51 -36.07
CA GLY A 179 -5.23 -17.22 -36.51
C GLY A 179 -5.54 -17.57 -37.98
N ALA A 180 -4.56 -18.03 -38.77
CA ALA A 180 -4.80 -18.54 -40.11
C ALA A 180 -5.51 -19.91 -40.09
N SER A 181 -6.25 -20.21 -41.16
CA SER A 181 -7.00 -21.45 -41.33
C SER A 181 -6.69 -22.17 -42.64
N ALA A 182 -5.52 -21.92 -43.23
CA ALA A 182 -5.12 -22.54 -44.49
C ALA A 182 -4.82 -24.04 -44.31
N SER A 183 -5.04 -24.84 -45.34
CA SER A 183 -4.95 -26.31 -45.29
C SER A 183 -3.87 -26.86 -46.22
N ASN A 184 -2.63 -26.41 -46.05
CA ASN A 184 -1.48 -26.83 -46.89
C ASN A 184 -0.85 -28.13 -46.37
N TYR A 185 -1.64 -29.20 -46.27
CA TYR A 185 -1.19 -30.49 -45.75
C TYR A 185 -1.88 -31.67 -46.44
N GLU A 186 -1.23 -32.83 -46.37
CA GLU A 186 -1.80 -34.16 -46.57
C GLU A 186 -1.99 -34.83 -45.21
N ALA A 187 -3.05 -35.64 -45.08
CA ALA A 187 -3.33 -36.40 -43.87
C ALA A 187 -3.78 -37.82 -44.21
N SER A 188 -3.49 -38.78 -43.33
CA SER A 188 -3.88 -40.18 -43.48
C SER A 188 -4.08 -40.87 -42.13
N GLY A 189 -4.70 -42.05 -42.13
CA GLY A 189 -4.90 -42.86 -40.92
C GLY A 189 -6.17 -42.55 -40.12
N GLU A 190 -7.17 -41.90 -40.72
CA GLU A 190 -8.53 -41.87 -40.16
C GLU A 190 -9.07 -43.31 -40.01
N GLY A 191 -9.79 -43.58 -38.91
CA GLY A 191 -10.20 -44.93 -38.53
C GLY A 191 -9.08 -45.83 -37.99
N THR A 192 -7.85 -45.31 -37.83
CA THR A 192 -6.70 -46.06 -37.28
C THR A 192 -6.22 -45.49 -35.95
N ALA A 193 -5.40 -46.25 -35.22
CA ALA A 193 -4.72 -45.78 -34.02
C ALA A 193 -3.53 -44.84 -34.30
N THR A 194 -3.11 -44.68 -35.56
CA THR A 194 -1.87 -43.96 -35.92
C THR A 194 -2.06 -42.98 -37.09
N PRO A 195 -2.79 -41.87 -36.91
CA PRO A 195 -2.93 -40.86 -37.95
C PRO A 195 -1.63 -40.08 -38.16
N THR A 196 -1.43 -39.61 -39.40
CA THR A 196 -0.24 -38.85 -39.81
C THR A 196 -0.60 -37.62 -40.63
N PHE A 197 0.18 -36.55 -40.49
CA PHE A 197 0.04 -35.31 -41.25
C PHE A 197 1.38 -34.90 -41.85
N LYS A 198 1.40 -34.37 -43.08
CA LYS A 198 2.60 -33.86 -43.77
C LYS A 198 2.29 -32.52 -44.42
N LEU A 199 3.21 -31.56 -44.37
CA LEU A 199 3.08 -30.31 -45.14
C LEU A 199 3.15 -30.56 -46.65
N THR A 200 2.28 -29.91 -47.43
CA THR A 200 2.38 -29.82 -48.90
C THR A 200 3.04 -28.52 -49.37
N ARG A 201 3.36 -27.62 -48.44
CA ARG A 201 4.03 -26.34 -48.70
C ARG A 201 4.87 -25.94 -47.49
N ALA A 202 6.06 -25.40 -47.74
CA ALA A 202 6.90 -24.80 -46.72
C ALA A 202 6.19 -23.64 -45.98
N LEU A 203 6.42 -23.57 -44.67
CA LEU A 203 5.98 -22.48 -43.79
C LEU A 203 7.03 -21.35 -43.79
N ASN A 204 6.56 -20.10 -43.81
CA ASN A 204 7.41 -18.94 -43.58
C ASN A 204 7.82 -18.84 -42.10
N SER A 205 8.76 -17.93 -41.79
CA SER A 205 8.98 -17.47 -40.42
C SER A 205 7.65 -16.97 -39.81
N TYR A 206 7.39 -17.35 -38.56
CA TYR A 206 6.13 -17.09 -37.83
C TYR A 206 4.86 -17.72 -38.44
N GLU A 207 5.02 -18.77 -39.25
CA GLU A 207 3.93 -19.69 -39.63
C GLU A 207 4.15 -21.06 -38.97
N GLY A 208 3.06 -21.75 -38.61
CA GLY A 208 3.09 -23.06 -37.96
C GLY A 208 2.16 -24.09 -38.60
N MET A 209 2.25 -25.33 -38.11
CA MET A 209 1.29 -26.41 -38.37
C MET A 209 0.65 -26.87 -37.05
N THR A 210 -0.68 -26.95 -37.03
CA THR A 210 -1.49 -27.33 -35.86
C THR A 210 -2.49 -28.42 -36.24
N ILE A 211 -2.56 -29.50 -35.46
CA ILE A 211 -3.43 -30.65 -35.68
C ILE A 211 -4.61 -30.66 -34.70
N ALA A 212 -5.72 -31.25 -35.14
CA ALA A 212 -6.83 -31.68 -34.31
C ALA A 212 -7.13 -33.14 -34.65
N VAL A 213 -6.98 -34.02 -33.65
CA VAL A 213 -7.25 -35.46 -33.75
C VAL A 213 -8.29 -35.81 -32.71
N GLY A 214 -9.54 -35.97 -33.15
CA GLY A 214 -10.62 -36.54 -32.36
C GLY A 214 -10.53 -38.07 -32.39
N PHE A 215 -10.69 -38.72 -31.25
CA PHE A 215 -10.58 -40.18 -31.11
C PHE A 215 -11.58 -40.77 -30.10
N THR A 216 -11.64 -42.10 -30.09
CA THR A 216 -12.55 -42.91 -29.27
C THR A 216 -12.63 -42.44 -27.81
N LYS A 217 -13.84 -42.07 -27.38
CA LYS A 217 -14.13 -41.58 -26.04
C LYS A 217 -13.78 -42.61 -24.95
N GLY A 218 -13.15 -42.15 -23.87
CA GLY A 218 -13.02 -42.91 -22.62
C GLY A 218 -11.91 -43.98 -22.62
N VAL A 219 -11.03 -43.99 -23.63
CA VAL A 219 -9.80 -44.79 -23.63
C VAL A 219 -8.68 -44.14 -22.78
N VAL A 220 -8.82 -42.85 -22.48
CA VAL A 220 -7.96 -42.09 -21.56
C VAL A 220 -8.68 -41.75 -20.27
N THR A 221 -7.96 -41.73 -19.13
CA THR A 221 -8.52 -41.33 -17.84
C THR A 221 -8.78 -39.83 -17.80
N VAL A 222 -10.04 -39.43 -17.59
CA VAL A 222 -10.37 -38.06 -17.20
C VAL A 222 -9.90 -37.83 -15.76
N GLN A 223 -9.19 -36.73 -15.51
CA GLN A 223 -8.74 -36.37 -14.15
C GLN A 223 -9.94 -36.29 -13.19
N SER A 224 -9.76 -36.75 -11.94
CA SER A 224 -10.83 -36.62 -10.94
C SER A 224 -11.08 -35.15 -10.61
N GLN A 225 -12.30 -34.81 -10.19
CA GLN A 225 -12.62 -33.44 -9.79
C GLN A 225 -11.71 -32.95 -8.65
N ALA A 226 -11.26 -33.83 -7.75
CA ALA A 226 -10.36 -33.49 -6.67
C ALA A 226 -8.95 -33.09 -7.18
N GLU A 227 -8.41 -33.83 -8.15
CA GLU A 227 -7.12 -33.52 -8.77
C GLU A 227 -7.19 -32.22 -9.60
N GLY A 228 -8.28 -32.01 -10.34
CA GLY A 228 -8.54 -30.75 -11.04
C GLY A 228 -8.60 -29.54 -10.10
N TRP A 229 -9.32 -29.66 -8.97
CA TRP A 229 -9.36 -28.62 -7.93
C TRP A 229 -7.99 -28.38 -7.29
N LEU A 230 -7.21 -29.42 -6.99
CA LEU A 230 -5.86 -29.28 -6.44
C LEU A 230 -4.91 -28.62 -7.45
N SER A 231 -4.96 -29.01 -8.73
CA SER A 231 -4.19 -28.39 -9.81
C SER A 231 -4.53 -26.90 -9.94
N PHE A 232 -5.83 -26.55 -9.97
CA PHE A 232 -6.30 -25.17 -10.00
C PHE A 232 -5.78 -24.33 -8.83
N LEU A 233 -5.80 -24.87 -7.60
CA LEU A 233 -5.23 -24.22 -6.41
C LEU A 233 -3.71 -24.04 -6.53
N TRP A 234 -2.97 -25.03 -7.04
CA TRP A 234 -1.52 -24.96 -7.23
C TRP A 234 -1.10 -23.98 -8.33
N SER A 235 -1.83 -23.93 -9.45
CA SER A 235 -1.63 -22.95 -10.54
C SER A 235 -1.93 -21.52 -10.09
N ASN A 236 -2.81 -21.33 -9.09
CA ASN A 236 -3.26 -20.02 -8.61
C ASN A 236 -2.82 -19.71 -7.17
N LYS A 237 -1.79 -20.42 -6.67
CA LYS A 237 -1.29 -20.32 -5.29
C LYS A 237 -0.91 -18.90 -4.87
N GLY A 238 -0.40 -18.08 -5.79
CA GLY A 238 -0.01 -16.71 -5.50
C GLY A 238 -1.24 -15.80 -5.33
N LEU A 239 -2.23 -15.94 -6.20
CA LEU A 239 -3.52 -15.26 -6.08
C LEU A 239 -4.26 -15.64 -4.78
N PHE A 240 -4.30 -16.93 -4.44
CA PHE A 240 -4.91 -17.40 -3.19
C PHE A 240 -4.16 -16.95 -1.93
N LEU A 241 -2.83 -16.76 -2.00
CA LEU A 241 -2.05 -16.14 -0.93
C LEU A 241 -2.44 -14.66 -0.73
N ILE A 242 -2.67 -13.89 -1.81
CA ILE A 242 -3.19 -12.52 -1.73
C ILE A 242 -4.56 -12.52 -1.04
N TYR A 243 -5.49 -13.37 -1.50
CA TYR A 243 -6.84 -13.47 -0.90
C TYR A 243 -6.78 -13.80 0.60
N ALA A 244 -6.03 -14.84 0.97
CA ALA A 244 -5.93 -15.29 2.36
C ALA A 244 -5.32 -14.21 3.27
N GLY A 245 -4.25 -13.54 2.82
CA GLY A 245 -3.62 -12.45 3.56
C GLY A 245 -4.54 -11.25 3.75
N TRP A 246 -5.24 -10.81 2.70
CA TRP A 246 -6.10 -9.63 2.78
C TRP A 246 -7.49 -9.87 3.37
N LEU A 247 -7.93 -11.14 3.48
CA LEU A 247 -9.03 -11.53 4.38
C LEU A 247 -8.56 -11.61 5.84
N PHE A 248 -7.33 -12.06 6.10
CA PHE A 248 -6.78 -12.14 7.45
C PHE A 248 -6.51 -10.75 8.06
N VAL A 249 -6.01 -9.78 7.29
CA VAL A 249 -5.61 -8.46 7.80
C VAL A 249 -6.77 -7.71 8.51
N PRO A 250 -8.00 -7.59 7.94
CA PRO A 250 -9.15 -7.03 8.66
C PRO A 250 -9.55 -7.82 9.91
N LEU A 251 -9.52 -9.16 9.85
CA LEU A 251 -9.86 -10.02 10.98
C LEU A 251 -8.86 -9.87 12.14
N TYR A 252 -7.57 -9.84 11.83
CA TYR A 252 -6.50 -9.57 12.78
C TYR A 252 -6.69 -8.20 13.45
N TYR A 253 -6.96 -7.15 12.66
CA TYR A 253 -7.18 -5.81 13.20
C TYR A 253 -8.45 -5.70 14.05
N LEU A 254 -9.53 -6.38 13.68
CA LEU A 254 -10.75 -6.48 14.48
C LEU A 254 -10.47 -7.15 15.84
N VAL A 255 -9.72 -8.27 15.85
CA VAL A 255 -9.30 -8.96 17.08
C VAL A 255 -8.33 -8.11 17.93
N ALA A 256 -7.40 -7.39 17.29
CA ALA A 256 -6.49 -6.47 17.98
C ALA A 256 -7.27 -5.32 18.64
N TRP A 257 -8.20 -4.69 17.91
CA TRP A 257 -9.08 -3.66 18.46
C TRP A 257 -9.91 -4.18 19.65
N PHE A 258 -10.53 -5.36 19.54
CA PHE A 258 -11.28 -5.96 20.64
C PHE A 258 -10.42 -6.24 21.89
N ARG A 259 -9.11 -6.49 21.74
CA ARG A 259 -8.19 -6.77 22.85
C ARG A 259 -7.56 -5.52 23.49
N VAL A 260 -7.21 -4.50 22.71
CA VAL A 260 -6.43 -3.35 23.21
C VAL A 260 -6.94 -1.96 22.80
N GLY A 261 -7.84 -1.86 21.80
CA GLY A 261 -8.35 -0.59 21.27
C GLY A 261 -9.77 -0.21 21.75
N ARG A 262 -10.35 -1.00 22.67
CA ARG A 262 -11.62 -0.65 23.33
C ARG A 262 -11.36 0.23 24.55
N ASP A 263 -11.96 1.41 24.57
CA ASP A 263 -11.97 2.29 25.75
C ASP A 263 -12.62 1.58 26.95
N PRO A 264 -12.02 1.65 28.15
CA PRO A 264 -12.64 1.12 29.36
C PRO A 264 -13.82 1.98 29.81
N VAL A 265 -14.77 1.36 30.51
CA VAL A 265 -15.96 2.04 31.03
C VAL A 265 -15.55 3.19 31.98
N MET A 266 -16.01 4.40 31.66
CA MET A 266 -15.78 5.59 32.51
C MET A 266 -16.68 5.56 33.75
N GLU A 267 -16.13 5.99 34.88
CA GLU A 267 -16.88 6.24 36.12
C GLU A 267 -17.90 7.38 35.88
N THR A 268 -19.05 7.34 36.55
CA THR A 268 -20.11 8.35 36.38
C THR A 268 -19.58 9.76 36.69
N VAL A 269 -19.74 10.68 35.73
CA VAL A 269 -19.27 12.06 35.88
C VAL A 269 -20.18 12.83 36.83
N ILE A 270 -19.75 12.97 38.08
CA ILE A 270 -20.35 13.84 39.09
C ILE A 270 -19.55 15.15 39.19
N PRO A 271 -20.16 16.30 39.58
CA PRO A 271 -19.42 17.51 39.89
C PRO A 271 -18.39 17.26 41.00
N LEU A 272 -17.16 17.76 40.84
CA LEU A 272 -16.12 17.70 41.87
C LEU A 272 -15.60 19.11 42.15
N PHE A 273 -15.44 19.47 43.41
CA PHE A 273 -15.02 20.83 43.81
C PHE A 273 -13.52 21.09 43.75
N HIS A 274 -12.72 20.03 43.57
CA HIS A 274 -11.26 20.09 43.63
C HIS A 274 -10.64 19.38 42.41
N PRO A 275 -9.48 19.86 41.91
CA PRO A 275 -8.75 19.15 40.87
C PRO A 275 -8.30 17.77 41.40
N PRO A 276 -8.31 16.71 40.57
CA PRO A 276 -7.79 15.40 40.96
C PRO A 276 -6.34 15.47 41.45
N GLU A 277 -6.03 14.69 42.48
CA GLU A 277 -4.75 14.71 43.18
C GLU A 277 -3.55 14.49 42.24
N ASN A 278 -2.45 15.19 42.55
CA ASN A 278 -1.15 15.05 41.88
C ASN A 278 -1.18 15.33 40.36
N LEU A 279 -2.14 16.13 39.87
CA LEU A 279 -2.18 16.62 38.49
C LEU A 279 -2.01 18.13 38.44
N SER A 280 -0.99 18.60 37.72
CA SER A 280 -0.81 20.03 37.43
C SER A 280 -1.85 20.54 36.42
N PRO A 281 -2.11 21.86 36.35
CA PRO A 281 -3.04 22.43 35.36
C PRO A 281 -2.74 22.03 33.92
N ALA A 282 -1.47 21.99 33.55
CA ALA A 282 -1.01 21.58 32.24
C ALA A 282 -1.18 20.07 32.00
N ALA A 283 -0.88 19.23 32.99
CA ALA A 283 -1.11 17.79 32.90
C ALA A 283 -2.61 17.43 32.82
N MET A 284 -3.46 18.18 33.53
CA MET A 284 -4.92 18.06 33.43
C MET A 284 -5.42 18.38 32.01
N SER A 285 -4.98 19.51 31.44
CA SER A 285 -5.28 19.89 30.05
C SER A 285 -4.83 18.79 29.08
N TYR A 286 -3.58 18.32 29.24
CA TYR A 286 -2.96 17.29 28.43
C TYR A 286 -3.77 15.98 28.43
N VAL A 287 -4.23 15.54 29.61
CA VAL A 287 -5.06 14.32 29.75
C VAL A 287 -6.48 14.54 29.21
N HIS A 288 -7.08 15.71 29.42
CA HIS A 288 -8.44 16.02 28.94
C HIS A 288 -8.53 16.01 27.41
N PHE A 289 -7.55 16.61 26.73
CA PHE A 289 -7.49 16.70 25.27
C PHE A 289 -6.72 15.56 24.59
N ASN A 290 -6.22 14.59 25.36
CA ASN A 290 -5.44 13.43 24.89
C ASN A 290 -4.25 13.82 23.96
N THR A 291 -3.47 14.82 24.36
CA THR A 291 -2.31 15.28 23.57
C THR A 291 -1.13 14.29 23.52
N PHE A 292 -1.29 13.08 24.10
CA PHE A 292 -0.41 11.93 23.83
C PHE A 292 -0.44 11.51 22.34
N ARG A 293 -1.53 11.81 21.61
CA ARG A 293 -1.77 11.29 20.27
C ARG A 293 -1.48 12.28 19.14
N ARG A 294 -1.71 13.58 19.35
CA ARG A 294 -1.61 14.63 18.32
C ARG A 294 -1.15 15.96 18.91
N ALA A 295 -0.37 16.70 18.14
CA ALA A 295 -0.29 18.16 18.27
C ALA A 295 -1.58 18.75 17.69
N GLY A 296 -2.36 19.45 18.52
CA GLY A 296 -3.71 19.89 18.18
C GLY A 296 -4.40 20.50 19.40
N ARG A 297 -5.69 20.82 19.27
CA ARG A 297 -6.50 21.52 20.30
C ARG A 297 -6.29 20.93 21.70
N GLY A 298 -5.51 21.63 22.53
CA GLY A 298 -5.11 21.18 23.86
C GLY A 298 -3.64 21.46 24.18
N SER A 299 -2.74 21.42 23.18
CA SER A 299 -1.31 21.76 23.37
C SER A 299 -1.12 23.16 23.96
N ASP A 300 -1.85 24.11 23.37
CA ASP A 300 -1.75 25.53 23.67
C ASP A 300 -2.41 25.83 25.02
N LEU A 301 -3.51 25.13 25.34
CA LEU A 301 -4.19 25.23 26.63
C LEU A 301 -3.33 24.64 27.75
N ALA A 302 -2.58 23.56 27.51
CA ALA A 302 -1.61 23.03 28.46
C ALA A 302 -0.45 24.01 28.70
N PHE A 303 0.04 24.69 27.66
CA PHE A 303 1.01 25.78 27.80
C PHE A 303 0.45 26.95 28.61
N ILE A 304 -0.74 27.43 28.26
CA ILE A 304 -1.42 28.54 28.94
C ILE A 304 -1.68 28.20 30.41
N ALA A 305 -2.10 26.97 30.71
CA ALA A 305 -2.33 26.49 32.08
C ALA A 305 -1.03 26.49 32.91
N ALA A 306 0.10 26.03 32.36
CA ALA A 306 1.39 26.14 33.03
C ALA A 306 1.86 27.61 33.17
N LEU A 307 1.65 28.45 32.15
CA LEU A 307 2.02 29.86 32.17
C LEU A 307 1.25 30.64 33.26
N LEU A 308 -0.07 30.42 33.35
CA LEU A 308 -0.92 31.01 34.39
C LEU A 308 -0.58 30.44 35.77
N ALA A 309 -0.23 29.15 35.89
CA ALA A 309 0.22 28.58 37.17
C ALA A 309 1.52 29.23 37.68
N LEU A 310 2.48 29.51 36.79
CA LEU A 310 3.69 30.28 37.10
C LEU A 310 3.36 31.75 37.44
N GLY A 311 2.35 32.32 36.76
CA GLY A 311 1.83 33.66 37.02
C GLY A 311 1.22 33.83 38.41
N VAL A 312 0.29 32.96 38.79
CA VAL A 312 -0.37 32.97 40.12
C VAL A 312 0.63 32.70 41.25
N LYS A 313 1.66 31.87 41.00
CA LYS A 313 2.79 31.68 41.94
C LYS A 313 3.75 32.90 41.99
N LYS A 314 3.46 33.95 41.22
CA LYS A 314 4.22 35.20 41.08
C LYS A 314 5.67 34.99 40.61
N LEU A 315 5.90 33.92 39.83
CA LEU A 315 7.20 33.58 39.22
C LEU A 315 7.38 34.25 37.86
N LEU A 316 6.28 34.49 37.14
CA LEU A 316 6.26 35.10 35.81
C LEU A 316 5.19 36.21 35.79
N LEU A 317 5.45 37.28 35.05
CA LEU A 317 4.48 38.33 34.74
C LEU A 317 4.29 38.40 33.22
N ILE A 318 3.04 38.44 32.77
CA ILE A 318 2.69 38.67 31.37
C ILE A 318 2.49 40.19 31.19
N ASP A 319 3.42 40.85 30.52
CA ASP A 319 3.43 42.30 30.29
C ASP A 319 3.03 42.60 28.84
N GLN A 320 1.96 43.37 28.61
CA GLN A 320 1.49 43.79 27.28
C GLN A 320 1.69 45.30 27.08
N ASP A 321 2.42 45.67 26.02
CA ASP A 321 2.63 47.07 25.63
C ASP A 321 1.41 47.68 24.91
N GLU A 322 1.42 49.01 24.75
CA GLU A 322 0.39 49.77 24.03
C GLU A 322 0.17 49.31 22.57
N ARG A 323 1.17 48.64 22.00
CA ARG A 323 1.16 48.08 20.64
C ARG A 323 0.73 46.61 20.63
N LYS A 324 0.17 46.12 21.75
CA LYS A 324 -0.32 44.76 22.01
C LYS A 324 0.75 43.66 21.93
N LYS A 325 2.04 44.01 21.95
CA LYS A 325 3.14 43.04 22.05
C LYS A 325 3.18 42.49 23.47
N ILE A 326 3.45 41.19 23.60
CA ILE A 326 3.52 40.51 24.89
C ILE A 326 4.97 40.14 25.20
N THR A 327 5.39 40.43 26.43
CA THR A 327 6.70 40.10 26.99
C THR A 327 6.49 39.35 28.29
N PHE A 328 7.12 38.19 28.43
CA PHE A 328 7.19 37.51 29.73
C PHE A 328 8.32 38.13 30.54
N ARG A 329 8.03 38.59 31.76
CA ARG A 329 9.02 39.09 32.73
C ARG A 329 9.13 38.14 33.92
N ARG A 330 10.22 38.22 34.67
CA ARG A 330 10.29 37.62 36.02
C ARG A 330 9.24 38.28 36.94
N GLY A 331 8.48 37.45 37.66
CA GLY A 331 7.66 37.90 38.78
C GLY A 331 8.47 38.03 40.08
N VAL A 332 7.88 38.62 41.12
CA VAL A 332 8.57 38.91 42.39
C VAL A 332 9.13 37.68 43.11
N ASN A 333 8.52 36.51 42.93
CA ASN A 333 8.99 35.25 43.53
C ASN A 333 10.03 34.52 42.67
N ALA A 334 10.45 35.05 41.52
CA ALA A 334 11.32 34.36 40.56
C ALA A 334 12.76 34.06 41.03
N GLY A 335 13.16 34.55 42.21
CA GLY A 335 14.37 34.10 42.92
C GLY A 335 14.15 32.84 43.76
N ASN A 336 12.93 32.62 44.24
CA ASN A 336 12.57 31.59 45.23
C ASN A 336 12.07 30.28 44.60
N VAL A 337 12.35 30.06 43.30
CA VAL A 337 11.90 28.89 42.52
C VAL A 337 12.32 27.56 43.16
N ALA A 338 13.49 27.51 43.82
CA ALA A 338 13.96 26.31 44.52
C ALA A 338 13.16 25.98 45.81
N ALA A 339 12.54 26.98 46.44
CA ALA A 339 11.68 26.79 47.61
C ALA A 339 10.22 26.48 47.23
N ILE A 340 9.77 26.99 46.08
CA ILE A 340 8.43 26.74 45.54
C ILE A 340 8.47 25.42 44.75
N LYS A 341 8.09 24.31 45.38
CA LYS A 341 8.08 22.96 44.76
C LYS A 341 7.13 22.89 43.55
N LEU A 342 7.66 23.13 42.35
CA LEU A 342 6.92 23.10 41.09
C LEU A 342 6.73 21.65 40.57
N PRO A 343 5.59 21.36 39.90
CA PRO A 343 5.46 20.20 39.01
C PRO A 343 6.49 20.23 37.88
N ALA A 344 6.89 19.06 37.37
CA ALA A 344 8.01 18.97 36.41
C ALA A 344 7.74 19.76 35.12
N GLY A 345 6.50 19.74 34.61
CA GLY A 345 6.08 20.55 33.46
C GLY A 345 6.23 22.06 33.67
N GLU A 346 5.76 22.59 34.80
CA GLU A 346 5.88 24.02 35.13
C GLU A 346 7.35 24.44 35.32
N SER A 347 8.15 23.60 35.99
CA SER A 347 9.59 23.84 36.16
C SER A 347 10.34 23.84 34.81
N ALA A 348 9.99 22.92 33.91
CA ALA A 348 10.58 22.84 32.57
C ALA A 348 10.19 24.06 31.71
N LEU A 349 8.93 24.51 31.79
CA LEU A 349 8.46 25.72 31.10
C LEU A 349 9.18 26.97 31.61
N PHE A 350 9.26 27.15 32.93
CA PHE A 350 9.93 28.30 33.54
C PHE A 350 11.41 28.37 33.15
N ALA A 351 12.11 27.23 33.18
CA ALA A 351 13.51 27.13 32.76
C ALA A 351 13.70 27.43 31.26
N GLY A 352 12.79 26.93 30.40
CA GLY A 352 12.83 27.18 28.96
C GLY A 352 12.58 28.65 28.59
N LEU A 353 11.53 29.27 29.15
CA LEU A 353 11.15 30.65 28.87
C LEU A 353 12.11 31.67 29.52
N LEU A 354 12.23 31.64 30.84
CA LEU A 354 13.01 32.63 31.60
C LEU A 354 14.34 32.04 32.07
N GLY A 355 14.33 31.00 32.91
CA GLY A 355 15.55 30.44 33.48
C GLY A 355 16.33 31.48 34.29
N SER A 356 17.43 32.00 33.74
CA SER A 356 18.21 33.14 34.27
C SER A 356 17.88 34.51 33.66
N ARG A 357 17.08 34.55 32.57
CA ARG A 357 16.69 35.80 31.87
C ARG A 357 15.76 36.65 32.74
N GLN A 358 15.80 37.97 32.52
CA GLN A 358 14.88 38.92 33.16
C GLN A 358 13.57 39.06 32.38
N GLU A 359 13.64 39.01 31.04
CA GLU A 359 12.50 39.09 30.14
C GLU A 359 12.67 38.21 28.89
N LEU A 360 11.55 37.91 28.23
CA LEU A 360 11.45 37.25 26.93
C LEU A 360 10.28 37.85 26.11
N PRO A 361 10.53 38.71 25.10
CA PRO A 361 9.49 39.23 24.22
C PRO A 361 9.00 38.15 23.23
N LEU A 362 7.70 38.04 22.99
CA LEU A 362 7.13 37.12 21.98
C LEU A 362 7.23 37.73 20.58
N ASN A 363 8.11 37.18 19.74
CA ASN A 363 8.31 37.59 18.35
C ASN A 363 9.00 36.48 17.51
N LYS A 364 9.22 36.75 16.21
CA LYS A 364 9.84 35.78 15.29
C LYS A 364 11.29 35.39 15.62
N SER A 365 12.08 36.20 16.33
CA SER A 365 13.45 35.83 16.71
C SER A 365 13.49 34.99 17.99
N THR A 366 12.55 35.17 18.91
CA THR A 366 12.38 34.30 20.10
C THR A 366 11.61 33.01 19.83
N GLY A 367 11.00 32.85 18.64
CA GLY A 367 10.23 31.68 18.22
C GLY A 367 10.92 30.32 18.42
N LYS A 368 12.24 30.22 18.20
CA LYS A 368 13.00 28.98 18.48
C LYS A 368 13.07 28.67 19.98
N THR A 369 13.24 29.69 20.82
CA THR A 369 13.22 29.56 22.30
C THR A 369 11.83 29.17 22.80
N LEU A 370 10.78 29.75 22.21
CA LEU A 370 9.39 29.44 22.53
C LEU A 370 9.02 27.99 22.16
N LEU A 371 9.40 27.54 20.96
CA LEU A 371 9.22 26.16 20.52
C LEU A 371 9.98 25.18 21.44
N SER A 372 11.20 25.52 21.84
CA SER A 372 11.99 24.72 22.79
C SER A 372 11.36 24.66 24.18
N ALA A 373 10.90 25.78 24.74
CA ALA A 373 10.21 25.79 26.04
C ALA A 373 8.90 24.99 26.00
N THR A 374 8.18 25.03 24.87
CA THR A 374 6.95 24.24 24.66
C THR A 374 7.25 22.76 24.53
N SER A 375 8.31 22.37 23.81
CA SER A 375 8.72 20.95 23.70
C SER A 375 9.31 20.41 25.00
N MET A 376 9.98 21.25 25.81
CA MET A 376 10.41 20.92 27.17
C MET A 376 9.22 20.66 28.11
N LEU A 377 8.21 21.55 28.12
CA LEU A 377 6.95 21.36 28.85
C LEU A 377 6.27 20.04 28.47
N HIS A 378 6.07 19.82 27.16
CA HIS A 378 5.45 18.59 26.65
C HIS A 378 6.29 17.36 27.06
N SER A 379 7.62 17.40 26.88
CA SER A 379 8.51 16.29 27.22
C SER A 379 8.54 15.96 28.71
N ALA A 380 8.36 16.95 29.59
CA ALA A 380 8.26 16.73 31.03
C ALA A 380 6.94 16.05 31.40
N ILE A 381 5.81 16.56 30.91
CA ILE A 381 4.48 15.97 31.15
C ILE A 381 4.41 14.55 30.57
N THR A 382 4.87 14.33 29.33
CA THR A 382 4.92 12.99 28.73
C THR A 382 5.78 12.03 29.57
N ARG A 383 6.91 12.48 30.11
CA ARG A 383 7.78 11.61 30.95
C ARG A 383 7.17 11.29 32.32
N GLU A 384 6.31 12.15 32.84
CA GLU A 384 5.63 11.99 34.14
C GLU A 384 4.34 11.13 34.03
N TYR A 385 3.65 11.14 32.88
CA TYR A 385 2.31 10.56 32.74
C TYR A 385 2.10 9.57 31.56
N ALA A 386 3.05 9.39 30.64
CA ALA A 386 2.90 8.44 29.52
C ALA A 386 2.82 6.98 30.00
N GLY A 387 2.05 6.15 29.29
CA GLY A 387 1.81 4.74 29.64
C GLY A 387 0.93 4.52 30.88
N LYS A 388 0.88 5.48 31.80
CA LYS A 388 0.07 5.48 33.01
C LYS A 388 -1.42 5.75 32.73
N PHE A 389 -1.72 6.76 31.90
CA PHE A 389 -3.11 7.15 31.58
C PHE A 389 -3.58 6.77 30.17
N TYR A 390 -2.67 6.56 29.22
CA TYR A 390 -3.01 6.23 27.83
C TYR A 390 -1.97 5.28 27.23
N ARG A 391 -2.40 4.38 26.34
CA ARG A 391 -1.53 3.49 25.57
C ARG A 391 -1.90 3.60 24.09
N ASN A 392 -0.90 3.85 23.24
CA ASN A 392 -1.11 3.95 21.79
C ASN A 392 -1.24 2.58 21.09
N ASN A 393 -0.80 1.50 21.77
CA ASN A 393 -0.81 0.11 21.31
C ASN A 393 -0.24 -0.14 19.90
N ILE A 394 0.61 0.77 19.39
CA ILE A 394 0.99 0.80 17.97
C ILE A 394 1.81 -0.42 17.53
N GLY A 395 2.40 -1.18 18.46
CA GLY A 395 2.99 -2.49 18.17
C GLY A 395 2.00 -3.49 17.56
N TRP A 396 0.71 -3.39 17.85
CA TRP A 396 -0.34 -4.22 17.24
C TRP A 396 -0.68 -3.81 15.79
N PHE A 397 -0.26 -2.63 15.33
CA PHE A 397 -0.44 -2.22 13.94
C PHE A 397 0.50 -2.99 13.00
N ILE A 398 1.76 -3.19 13.42
CA ILE A 398 2.85 -3.66 12.57
C ILE A 398 2.62 -5.06 11.96
N PRO A 399 2.14 -6.09 12.70
CA PRO A 399 1.96 -7.44 12.13
C PRO A 399 0.96 -7.49 10.98
N GLY A 400 -0.11 -6.69 11.02
CA GLY A 400 -1.08 -6.62 9.92
C GLY A 400 -0.47 -6.06 8.64
N ILE A 401 0.37 -5.02 8.74
CA ILE A 401 1.11 -4.47 7.59
C ILE A 401 2.11 -5.50 7.05
N ILE A 402 2.84 -6.21 7.91
CA ILE A 402 3.79 -7.26 7.50
C ILE A 402 3.07 -8.39 6.75
N VAL A 403 1.94 -8.88 7.26
CA VAL A 403 1.16 -9.94 6.58
C VAL A 403 0.60 -9.46 5.24
N GLY A 404 0.06 -8.23 5.17
CA GLY A 404 -0.42 -7.65 3.91
C GLY A 404 0.70 -7.49 2.86
N LEU A 405 1.89 -7.05 3.27
CA LEU A 405 3.06 -6.95 2.39
C LEU A 405 3.56 -8.31 1.92
N ILE A 406 3.71 -9.30 2.81
CA ILE A 406 4.15 -10.65 2.46
C ILE A 406 3.15 -11.31 1.50
N ALA A 407 1.84 -11.21 1.79
CA ALA A 407 0.80 -11.76 0.95
C ALA A 407 0.77 -11.12 -0.45
N THR A 408 0.96 -9.79 -0.53
CA THR A 408 1.00 -9.07 -1.81
C THR A 408 2.25 -9.41 -2.60
N ILE A 409 3.44 -9.21 -2.03
CA ILE A 409 4.72 -9.37 -2.74
C ILE A 409 4.96 -10.84 -3.08
N GLY A 410 4.81 -11.73 -2.09
CA GLY A 410 4.95 -13.17 -2.29
C GLY A 410 3.87 -13.72 -3.23
N GLY A 411 2.64 -13.22 -3.14
CA GLY A 411 1.56 -13.62 -4.03
C GLY A 411 1.78 -13.21 -5.48
N LEU A 412 2.20 -11.97 -5.74
CA LEU A 412 2.55 -11.51 -7.09
C LEU A 412 3.73 -12.31 -7.68
N ILE A 413 4.79 -12.54 -6.91
CA ILE A 413 5.94 -13.36 -7.33
C ILE A 413 5.53 -14.81 -7.64
N LEU A 414 4.72 -15.44 -6.78
CA LEU A 414 4.30 -16.84 -6.96
C LEU A 414 3.27 -17.03 -8.08
N GLN A 415 2.52 -16.00 -8.44
CA GLN A 415 1.52 -16.04 -9.51
C GLN A 415 2.12 -15.71 -10.89
N ASN A 416 3.10 -14.79 -10.94
CA ASN A 416 3.63 -14.16 -12.14
C ASN A 416 2.52 -13.57 -13.05
N PRO A 417 1.82 -12.51 -12.60
CA PRO A 417 0.71 -11.88 -13.33
C PRO A 417 1.10 -11.30 -14.70
N SER A 418 0.10 -11.13 -15.57
CA SER A 418 0.24 -10.29 -16.77
C SER A 418 0.38 -8.81 -16.40
N GLU A 419 0.89 -8.01 -17.36
CA GLU A 419 0.95 -6.56 -17.23
C GLU A 419 -0.42 -5.94 -16.95
N ASP A 420 -1.49 -6.46 -17.56
CA ASP A 420 -2.86 -5.99 -17.34
C ASP A 420 -3.29 -6.14 -15.88
N ALA A 421 -2.99 -7.29 -15.26
CA ALA A 421 -3.28 -7.55 -13.85
C ALA A 421 -2.43 -6.66 -12.91
N LEU A 422 -1.16 -6.44 -13.24
CA LEU A 422 -0.30 -5.48 -12.52
C LEU A 422 -0.82 -4.03 -12.65
N SER A 423 -1.31 -3.66 -13.84
CA SER A 423 -1.87 -2.33 -14.13
C SER A 423 -3.16 -2.03 -13.35
N MET A 424 -3.85 -3.06 -12.86
CA MET A 424 -4.97 -2.91 -11.92
C MET A 424 -4.48 -2.87 -10.46
N VAL A 425 -3.68 -3.85 -10.03
CA VAL A 425 -3.33 -4.04 -8.62
C VAL A 425 -2.42 -2.93 -8.09
N LEU A 426 -1.44 -2.48 -8.87
CA LEU A 426 -0.48 -1.46 -8.39
C LEU A 426 -1.15 -0.09 -8.19
N PRO A 427 -1.95 0.46 -9.14
CA PRO A 427 -2.72 1.69 -8.89
C PRO A 427 -3.74 1.55 -7.77
N ALA A 428 -4.39 0.39 -7.61
CA ALA A 428 -5.29 0.14 -6.48
C ALA A 428 -4.58 0.29 -5.11
N ILE A 429 -3.36 -0.25 -4.98
CA ILE A 429 -2.51 -0.06 -3.80
C ILE A 429 -2.15 1.42 -3.61
N PHE A 430 -1.55 2.06 -4.62
CA PHE A 430 -1.03 3.42 -4.51
C PHE A 430 -2.13 4.46 -4.25
N ALA A 431 -3.23 4.42 -5.00
CA ALA A 431 -4.34 5.36 -4.84
C ALA A 431 -5.02 5.20 -3.47
N THR A 432 -5.12 3.97 -2.94
CA THR A 432 -5.71 3.74 -1.61
C THR A 432 -4.80 4.21 -0.49
N ILE A 433 -3.48 3.98 -0.59
CA ILE A 433 -2.50 4.51 0.37
C ILE A 433 -2.52 6.04 0.37
N LEU A 434 -2.50 6.67 -0.81
CA LEU A 434 -2.55 8.13 -0.94
C LEU A 434 -3.88 8.71 -0.46
N GLY A 435 -5.01 8.07 -0.78
CA GLY A 435 -6.33 8.48 -0.29
C GLY A 435 -6.45 8.37 1.23
N CYS A 436 -5.97 7.27 1.82
CA CYS A 436 -5.90 7.11 3.28
C CYS A 436 -4.98 8.15 3.93
N ALA A 437 -3.80 8.43 3.34
CA ALA A 437 -2.88 9.45 3.82
C ALA A 437 -3.49 10.86 3.75
N ALA A 438 -4.23 11.18 2.68
CA ALA A 438 -4.99 12.42 2.53
C ALA A 438 -6.10 12.53 3.60
N MET A 439 -6.85 11.47 3.87
CA MET A 439 -7.86 11.47 4.95
C MET A 439 -7.23 11.65 6.34
N VAL A 440 -6.10 10.98 6.63
CA VAL A 440 -5.36 11.12 7.89
C VAL A 440 -4.80 12.54 8.06
N GLY A 441 -4.13 13.07 7.04
CA GLY A 441 -3.57 14.42 7.04
C GLY A 441 -4.65 15.52 7.09
N GLY A 442 -5.74 15.33 6.34
CA GLY A 442 -6.88 16.24 6.34
C GLY A 442 -7.62 16.29 7.67
N GLY A 443 -7.77 15.14 8.35
CA GLY A 443 -8.25 15.07 9.73
C GLY A 443 -7.35 15.82 10.72
N GLY A 444 -6.03 15.61 10.62
CA GLY A 444 -5.05 16.35 11.43
C GLY A 444 -5.11 17.87 11.19
N LEU A 445 -5.21 18.31 9.94
CA LEU A 445 -5.33 19.72 9.57
C LEU A 445 -6.65 20.32 10.08
N TYR A 446 -7.77 19.59 9.97
CA TYR A 446 -9.08 20.01 10.46
C TYR A 446 -9.12 20.19 11.99
N GLU A 447 -8.44 19.32 12.73
CA GLU A 447 -8.31 19.41 14.19
C GLU A 447 -7.35 20.53 14.63
N TYR A 448 -6.23 20.71 13.94
CA TYR A 448 -5.23 21.74 14.20
C TYR A 448 -5.76 23.16 13.92
N ALA A 449 -6.59 23.33 12.88
CA ALA A 449 -7.07 24.63 12.40
C ALA A 449 -7.86 25.49 13.42
N GLY A 450 -8.34 24.92 14.53
CA GLY A 450 -8.96 25.66 15.63
C GLY A 450 -10.22 26.45 15.22
N ARG A 451 -10.14 27.78 15.31
CA ARG A 451 -11.19 28.72 14.85
C ARG A 451 -10.99 29.23 13.41
N SER A 452 -9.89 28.90 12.73
CA SER A 452 -9.63 29.39 11.38
C SER A 452 -10.46 28.63 10.32
N GLY A 453 -11.33 29.36 9.60
CA GLY A 453 -12.23 28.77 8.62
C GLY A 453 -11.49 28.11 7.44
N LEU A 454 -10.50 28.80 6.87
CA LEU A 454 -9.78 28.35 5.68
C LEU A 454 -9.05 27.02 5.88
N ALA A 455 -8.37 26.80 7.01
CA ALA A 455 -7.68 25.53 7.26
C ALA A 455 -8.64 24.38 7.60
N ARG A 456 -9.84 24.66 8.17
CA ARG A 456 -10.90 23.64 8.30
C ARG A 456 -11.52 23.28 6.96
N ILE A 457 -11.69 24.25 6.05
CA ILE A 457 -12.11 24.00 4.67
C ILE A 457 -11.06 23.14 3.94
N GLY A 458 -9.77 23.49 4.05
CA GLY A 458 -8.67 22.71 3.47
C GLY A 458 -8.58 21.28 4.01
N GLY A 459 -8.71 21.09 5.33
CA GLY A 459 -8.74 19.76 5.95
C GLY A 459 -9.94 18.91 5.50
N ALA A 460 -11.14 19.50 5.44
CA ALA A 460 -12.34 18.83 4.95
C ALA A 460 -12.24 18.48 3.46
N ALA A 461 -11.71 19.38 2.62
CA ALA A 461 -11.46 19.14 1.21
C ALA A 461 -10.46 17.99 1.00
N LEU A 462 -9.38 17.93 1.80
CA LEU A 462 -8.39 16.85 1.69
C LEU A 462 -8.95 15.48 2.11
N ILE A 463 -9.85 15.44 3.12
CA ILE A 463 -10.62 14.22 3.45
C ILE A 463 -11.53 13.82 2.29
N ALA A 464 -12.27 14.77 1.71
CA ALA A 464 -13.19 14.51 0.61
C ALA A 464 -12.46 14.01 -0.65
N VAL A 465 -11.32 14.61 -1.00
CA VAL A 465 -10.44 14.16 -2.10
C VAL A 465 -9.88 12.77 -1.82
N GLY A 466 -9.44 12.48 -0.60
CA GLY A 466 -8.93 11.15 -0.25
C GLY A 466 -10.01 10.06 -0.34
N ALA A 467 -11.21 10.32 0.14
CA ALA A 467 -12.35 9.41 0.03
C ALA A 467 -12.81 9.25 -1.43
N ALA A 468 -12.85 10.34 -2.21
CA ALA A 468 -13.18 10.30 -3.64
C ALA A 468 -12.15 9.51 -4.45
N ALA A 469 -10.86 9.61 -4.13
CA ALA A 469 -9.80 8.82 -4.78
C ALA A 469 -9.97 7.30 -4.53
N ILE A 470 -10.30 6.91 -3.29
CA ILE A 470 -10.57 5.50 -2.93
C ILE A 470 -11.83 4.99 -3.65
N ALA A 471 -12.91 5.79 -3.68
CA ALA A 471 -14.13 5.44 -4.38
C ALA A 471 -13.91 5.33 -5.91
N ALA A 472 -13.16 6.26 -6.49
CA ALA A 472 -12.86 6.29 -7.91
C ALA A 472 -11.98 5.11 -8.34
N ILE A 473 -10.94 4.74 -7.58
CA ILE A 473 -10.11 3.57 -7.94
C ILE A 473 -10.88 2.26 -7.76
N ALA A 474 -11.70 2.12 -6.72
CA ALA A 474 -12.56 0.94 -6.54
C ALA A 474 -13.59 0.81 -7.68
N TYR A 475 -14.24 1.92 -8.08
CA TYR A 475 -15.13 1.95 -9.24
C TYR A 475 -14.39 1.61 -10.55
N PHE A 476 -13.19 2.17 -10.75
CA PHE A 476 -12.36 1.90 -11.93
C PHE A 476 -11.97 0.42 -12.03
N THR A 477 -11.46 -0.16 -10.94
CA THR A 477 -11.18 -1.59 -10.77
C THR A 477 -12.37 -2.46 -11.17
N LEU A 478 -13.58 -2.12 -10.71
CA LEU A 478 -14.80 -2.90 -10.97
C LEU A 478 -15.38 -2.72 -12.39
N THR A 479 -15.06 -1.61 -13.08
CA THR A 479 -15.72 -1.23 -14.34
C THR A 479 -14.87 -1.44 -15.59
N TYR A 480 -13.54 -1.27 -15.49
CA TYR A 480 -12.64 -1.23 -16.67
C TYR A 480 -11.77 -2.48 -16.88
N PHE A 481 -11.89 -3.49 -16.00
CA PHE A 481 -11.15 -4.75 -16.10
C PHE A 481 -12.11 -5.94 -16.17
N SER A 482 -11.80 -6.94 -16.99
CA SER A 482 -12.56 -8.19 -17.14
C SER A 482 -12.15 -9.29 -16.16
N MET A 483 -10.90 -9.28 -15.71
CA MET A 483 -10.29 -10.33 -14.89
C MET A 483 -10.79 -10.31 -13.43
N ILE A 484 -11.99 -10.84 -13.21
CA ILE A 484 -12.67 -10.89 -11.89
C ILE A 484 -11.80 -11.46 -10.76
N ALA A 485 -10.90 -12.41 -11.05
CA ALA A 485 -9.93 -12.94 -10.11
C ALA A 485 -9.05 -11.84 -9.50
N TRP A 486 -8.55 -10.93 -10.35
CA TRP A 486 -7.70 -9.81 -9.95
C TRP A 486 -8.51 -8.61 -9.44
N GLN A 487 -9.77 -8.44 -9.87
CA GLN A 487 -10.69 -7.46 -9.26
C GLN A 487 -10.92 -7.79 -7.78
N VAL A 488 -11.19 -9.07 -7.45
CA VAL A 488 -11.35 -9.53 -6.06
C VAL A 488 -10.06 -9.29 -5.26
N ALA A 489 -8.88 -9.55 -5.84
CA ALA A 489 -7.60 -9.24 -5.19
C ALA A 489 -7.47 -7.75 -4.87
N ALA A 490 -7.71 -6.87 -5.86
CA ALA A 490 -7.63 -5.43 -5.70
C ALA A 490 -8.65 -4.90 -4.67
N ILE A 491 -9.89 -5.38 -4.66
CA ILE A 491 -10.91 -4.95 -3.69
C ILE A 491 -10.57 -5.39 -2.26
N LEU A 492 -10.07 -6.62 -2.05
CA LEU A 492 -9.61 -7.08 -0.74
C LEU A 492 -8.42 -6.24 -0.23
N ILE A 493 -7.48 -5.89 -1.12
CA ILE A 493 -6.38 -4.97 -0.83
C ILE A 493 -6.90 -3.59 -0.41
N ILE A 494 -7.82 -2.99 -1.19
CA ILE A 494 -8.40 -1.67 -0.91
C ILE A 494 -9.07 -1.65 0.47
N VAL A 495 -9.93 -2.64 0.76
CA VAL A 495 -10.63 -2.77 2.05
C VAL A 495 -9.65 -2.96 3.20
N GLY A 496 -8.62 -3.80 3.03
CA GLY A 496 -7.59 -4.05 4.05
C GLY A 496 -6.72 -2.82 4.35
N ILE A 497 -6.34 -2.04 3.35
CA ILE A 497 -5.59 -0.78 3.54
C ILE A 497 -6.47 0.26 4.26
N CYS A 498 -7.75 0.38 3.89
CA CYS A 498 -8.69 1.26 4.57
C CYS A 498 -8.90 0.86 6.05
N MET A 499 -9.01 -0.44 6.33
CA MET A 499 -9.10 -0.97 7.69
C MET A 499 -7.81 -0.72 8.49
N ALA A 500 -6.64 -0.85 7.87
CA ALA A 500 -5.36 -0.50 8.48
C ALA A 500 -5.30 1.00 8.82
N ALA A 501 -5.68 1.88 7.89
CA ALA A 501 -5.73 3.32 8.12
C ALA A 501 -6.68 3.67 9.28
N LEU A 502 -7.84 3.01 9.38
CA LEU A 502 -8.78 3.16 10.49
C LEU A 502 -8.17 2.73 11.84
N MET A 503 -7.33 1.68 11.87
CA MET A 503 -6.66 1.25 13.11
C MET A 503 -5.70 2.29 13.69
N LEU A 504 -5.16 3.22 12.89
CA LEU A 504 -4.40 4.37 13.40
C LEU A 504 -5.24 5.26 14.32
N PHE A 505 -6.56 5.25 14.16
CA PHE A 505 -7.55 5.95 14.99
C PHE A 505 -8.12 5.06 16.10
N LEU A 506 -8.21 3.74 15.92
CA LEU A 506 -8.88 2.84 16.88
C LEU A 506 -7.98 2.02 17.82
N LEU A 507 -6.68 1.82 17.55
CA LEU A 507 -5.84 0.98 18.44
C LEU A 507 -5.43 1.65 19.76
N GLY A 508 -5.29 2.97 19.78
CA GLY A 508 -4.87 3.72 20.97
C GLY A 508 -6.04 4.06 21.90
N ALA A 509 -5.96 3.63 23.16
CA ALA A 509 -7.02 3.70 24.16
C ALA A 509 -6.53 4.21 25.54
N PRO A 510 -7.38 4.84 26.37
CA PRO A 510 -7.09 5.13 27.76
C PRO A 510 -6.84 3.86 28.59
N THR A 511 -6.02 3.98 29.64
CA THR A 511 -5.95 2.95 30.69
C THR A 511 -7.15 3.07 31.62
N ILE A 512 -7.38 2.07 32.49
CA ILE A 512 -8.43 2.10 33.51
C ILE A 512 -8.26 3.34 34.43
N ASP A 513 -7.04 3.58 34.92
CA ASP A 513 -6.74 4.77 35.73
C ASP A 513 -6.84 6.06 34.92
N GLY A 514 -6.51 6.04 33.63
CA GLY A 514 -6.71 7.17 32.73
C GLY A 514 -8.18 7.53 32.55
N ALA A 515 -9.07 6.55 32.40
CA ALA A 515 -10.51 6.77 32.30
C ALA A 515 -11.14 7.23 33.62
N ARG A 516 -10.70 6.68 34.76
CA ARG A 516 -11.04 7.20 36.11
C ARG A 516 -10.62 8.66 36.26
N VAL A 517 -9.36 8.98 35.98
CA VAL A 517 -8.84 10.35 36.04
C VAL A 517 -9.60 11.28 35.09
N LEU A 518 -9.84 10.86 33.84
CA LEU A 518 -10.60 11.65 32.86
C LEU A 518 -12.04 11.90 33.32
N SER A 519 -12.69 10.94 33.99
CA SER A 519 -14.03 11.11 34.56
C SER A 519 -14.04 12.14 35.69
N ARG A 520 -13.03 12.11 36.56
CA ARG A 520 -12.84 13.14 37.61
C ARG A 520 -12.48 14.52 37.04
N ILE A 521 -11.67 14.59 35.98
CA ILE A 521 -11.37 15.85 35.28
C ILE A 521 -12.64 16.42 34.65
N LYS A 522 -13.49 15.60 34.01
CA LYS A 522 -14.82 16.03 33.51
C LYS A 522 -15.71 16.53 34.65
N GLY A 523 -15.67 15.89 35.82
CA GLY A 523 -16.40 16.32 37.02
C GLY A 523 -15.96 17.68 37.57
N PHE A 524 -14.65 17.92 37.60
CA PHE A 524 -14.09 19.23 37.98
C PHE A 524 -14.38 20.31 36.92
N LYS A 525 -14.33 19.96 35.62
CA LYS A 525 -14.74 20.85 34.52
C LYS A 525 -16.20 21.27 34.65
N LEU A 526 -17.10 20.33 34.92
CA LEU A 526 -18.53 20.58 35.12
C LEU A 526 -18.79 21.53 36.31
N TYR A 527 -18.02 21.40 37.40
CA TYR A 527 -18.07 22.37 38.50
C TYR A 527 -17.64 23.77 38.04
N LEU A 528 -16.48 23.92 37.38
CA LEU A 528 -15.99 25.22 36.90
C LEU A 528 -16.94 25.88 35.88
N GLU A 529 -17.61 25.09 35.05
CA GLU A 529 -18.62 25.56 34.08
C GLU A 529 -19.95 26.00 34.72
N THR A 530 -20.33 25.42 35.88
CA THR A 530 -21.64 25.62 36.51
C THR A 530 -21.60 26.30 37.88
N ALA A 531 -20.41 26.75 38.31
CA ALA A 531 -20.06 27.22 39.66
C ALA A 531 -20.96 28.32 40.24
N GLU A 532 -21.64 29.09 39.40
CA GLU A 532 -22.61 30.12 39.81
C GLU A 532 -24.05 29.64 39.59
N THR A 533 -24.41 29.22 38.36
CA THR A 533 -25.78 28.87 37.97
C THR A 533 -26.39 27.75 38.80
N ASN A 534 -25.60 26.77 39.24
CA ASN A 534 -26.05 25.66 40.07
C ASN A 534 -25.57 25.72 41.53
N ARG A 535 -25.01 26.85 41.98
CA ARG A 535 -24.37 26.96 43.30
C ARG A 535 -25.29 26.58 44.47
N LEU A 536 -26.58 26.89 44.36
CA LEU A 536 -27.61 26.54 45.36
C LEU A 536 -27.87 25.03 45.48
N ASN A 537 -27.60 24.26 44.41
CA ASN A 537 -27.77 22.81 44.35
C ASN A 537 -26.49 22.05 44.79
N LEU A 538 -25.35 22.75 44.85
CA LEU A 538 -24.04 22.19 45.18
C LEU A 538 -23.77 22.31 46.68
N ARG A 539 -24.34 21.37 47.46
CA ARG A 539 -23.94 21.20 48.87
C ARG A 539 -22.44 20.94 48.98
N ASP A 540 -21.85 21.44 50.07
CA ASP A 540 -20.43 21.31 50.42
C ASP A 540 -19.43 21.95 49.42
N ALA A 541 -19.91 22.80 48.50
CA ALA A 541 -19.03 23.60 47.63
C ALA A 541 -18.21 24.62 48.44
N PRO A 542 -16.90 24.78 48.17
CA PRO A 542 -16.04 25.71 48.90
C PRO A 542 -16.47 27.16 48.72
N GLN A 543 -16.26 27.98 49.77
CA GLN A 543 -16.52 29.42 49.70
C GLN A 543 -15.60 30.07 48.65
N MET A 544 -16.17 30.96 47.83
CA MET A 544 -15.43 31.61 46.76
C MET A 544 -14.54 32.71 47.37
N SER A 545 -13.24 32.60 47.17
CA SER A 545 -12.25 33.60 47.59
C SER A 545 -11.35 33.98 46.43
N GLU A 546 -10.67 35.11 46.55
CA GLU A 546 -9.69 35.58 45.55
C GLU A 546 -8.55 34.55 45.39
N GLU A 547 -8.11 33.93 46.50
CA GLU A 547 -7.14 32.84 46.47
C GLU A 547 -7.68 31.58 45.77
N LEU A 548 -8.94 31.20 45.99
CA LEU A 548 -9.56 30.05 45.31
C LEU A 548 -9.72 30.32 43.81
N TYR A 549 -10.13 31.54 43.44
CA TYR A 549 -10.25 31.97 42.06
C TYR A 549 -8.90 31.89 41.33
N GLU A 550 -7.85 32.54 41.85
CA GLU A 550 -6.51 32.48 41.25
C GLU A 550 -5.94 31.05 41.28
N ARG A 551 -6.17 30.26 42.35
CA ARG A 551 -5.71 28.86 42.42
C ARG A 551 -6.34 27.96 41.34
N TYR A 552 -7.60 28.20 40.96
CA TYR A 552 -8.31 27.39 39.96
C TYR A 552 -8.30 27.95 38.54
N LEU A 553 -8.04 29.25 38.35
CA LEU A 553 -7.95 29.89 37.03
C LEU A 553 -6.98 29.17 36.05
N PRO A 554 -5.77 28.73 36.45
CA PRO A 554 -4.88 27.94 35.58
C PRO A 554 -5.51 26.63 35.09
N TYR A 555 -6.30 25.95 35.94
CA TYR A 555 -7.00 24.72 35.56
C TYR A 555 -8.20 25.02 34.65
N ALA A 556 -8.94 26.10 34.93
CA ALA A 556 -10.05 26.55 34.10
C ALA A 556 -9.58 26.85 32.66
N ALA A 557 -8.49 27.62 32.51
CA ALA A 557 -7.86 27.88 31.22
C ALA A 557 -7.30 26.59 30.56
N GLY A 558 -6.72 25.68 31.36
CA GLY A 558 -6.30 24.36 30.88
C GLY A 558 -7.43 23.50 30.34
N LEU A 559 -8.68 23.74 30.75
CA LEU A 559 -9.87 23.02 30.30
C LEU A 559 -10.71 23.82 29.27
N GLY A 560 -10.34 25.07 28.96
CA GLY A 560 -11.10 25.97 28.08
C GLY A 560 -12.42 26.45 28.71
N VAL A 561 -12.42 26.68 30.03
CA VAL A 561 -13.57 27.11 30.84
C VAL A 561 -13.22 28.29 31.76
N GLU A 562 -12.18 29.06 31.41
CA GLU A 562 -11.76 30.26 32.12
C GLU A 562 -12.84 31.36 32.12
N GLU A 563 -13.54 31.57 31.00
CA GLU A 563 -14.58 32.61 30.89
C GLU A 563 -15.75 32.40 31.87
N PRO A 564 -16.41 31.22 31.96
CA PRO A 564 -17.45 30.99 32.96
C PRO A 564 -16.93 31.02 34.40
N TRP A 565 -15.71 30.52 34.67
CA TRP A 565 -15.11 30.57 36.00
C TRP A 565 -14.84 32.02 36.47
N SER A 566 -14.28 32.86 35.59
CA SER A 566 -14.04 34.28 35.86
C SER A 566 -15.32 35.11 35.93
N LYS A 567 -16.38 34.72 35.21
CA LYS A 567 -17.74 35.29 35.38
C LYS A 567 -18.35 34.93 36.74
N ALA A 568 -18.18 33.68 37.20
CA ALA A 568 -18.61 33.26 38.53
C ALA A 568 -17.85 34.00 39.66
N TRP A 569 -16.57 34.30 39.47
CA TRP A 569 -15.82 35.15 40.42
C TRP A 569 -16.34 36.59 40.45
N ALA A 570 -16.55 37.22 39.29
CA ALA A 570 -17.09 38.59 39.23
C ALA A 570 -18.48 38.68 39.89
N ALA A 571 -19.40 37.77 39.55
CA ALA A 571 -20.75 37.74 40.12
C ALA A 571 -20.77 37.39 41.63
N HIS A 572 -19.74 36.71 42.15
CA HIS A 572 -19.54 36.58 43.60
C HIS A 572 -19.00 37.87 44.23
N LEU A 573 -17.99 38.49 43.63
CA LEU A 573 -17.33 39.68 44.14
C LEU A 573 -18.32 40.84 44.30
N SER A 574 -19.16 41.10 43.29
CA SER A 574 -20.21 42.14 43.34
C SER A 574 -21.35 41.83 44.32
N ARG A 575 -21.48 40.59 44.82
CA ARG A 575 -22.43 40.24 45.89
C ARG A 575 -21.86 40.44 47.30
N VAL A 576 -20.54 40.34 47.46
CA VAL A 576 -19.87 40.38 48.78
C VAL A 576 -19.20 41.72 49.06
N ALA A 577 -18.72 42.42 48.03
CA ALA A 577 -18.12 43.74 48.13
C ALA A 577 -18.41 44.58 46.85
N PRO A 578 -19.63 45.12 46.70
CA PRO A 578 -19.99 45.95 45.54
C PRO A 578 -18.99 47.10 45.31
N GLY A 579 -18.61 47.33 44.07
CA GLY A 579 -17.55 48.27 43.68
C GLY A 579 -16.20 47.58 43.48
N ARG A 580 -15.82 46.62 44.34
CA ARG A 580 -14.48 46.00 44.34
C ARG A 580 -14.19 45.19 43.06
N GLU A 581 -15.20 44.77 42.30
CA GLU A 581 -14.98 44.19 40.97
C GLU A 581 -14.20 45.14 40.03
N HIS A 582 -14.40 46.45 40.14
CA HIS A 582 -13.70 47.46 39.33
C HIS A 582 -12.23 47.65 39.73
N ASP A 583 -11.86 47.30 40.96
CA ASP A 583 -10.49 47.38 41.49
C ASP A 583 -9.67 46.09 41.27
N TYR A 584 -10.29 45.01 40.76
CA TYR A 584 -9.62 43.72 40.64
C TYR A 584 -8.57 43.70 39.50
N HIS A 585 -7.30 43.62 39.90
CA HIS A 585 -6.16 43.44 39.00
C HIS A 585 -5.39 42.14 39.31
N PRO A 586 -5.25 41.21 38.35
CA PRO A 586 -4.58 39.92 38.55
C PRO A 586 -3.06 40.08 38.73
N ALA A 587 -2.47 39.32 39.66
CA ALA A 587 -1.02 39.39 39.91
C ALA A 587 -0.15 38.84 38.75
N TRP A 588 -0.77 38.17 37.77
CA TRP A 588 -0.12 37.50 36.65
C TRP A 588 -0.13 38.28 35.33
N TYR A 589 -0.87 39.39 35.23
CA TYR A 589 -1.02 40.18 34.00
C TYR A 589 -0.83 41.68 34.23
N ARG A 590 -0.17 42.36 33.29
CA ARG A 590 -0.07 43.82 33.22
C ARG A 590 -0.29 44.26 31.77
N GLY A 591 -1.18 45.23 31.55
CA GLY A 591 -1.39 45.82 30.23
C GLY A 591 -2.71 46.60 30.13
N ASN A 592 -2.76 47.56 29.21
CA ASN A 592 -3.87 48.51 29.05
C ASN A 592 -5.16 47.89 28.43
N SER A 593 -5.20 46.56 28.32
CA SER A 593 -6.32 45.76 27.80
C SER A 593 -7.09 45.01 28.88
N TRP A 594 -6.67 45.11 30.15
CA TRP A 594 -7.40 44.55 31.28
C TRP A 594 -8.59 45.44 31.66
N ASP A 595 -9.80 45.01 31.28
CA ASP A 595 -11.05 45.67 31.64
C ASP A 595 -11.66 45.04 32.91
N SER A 596 -11.56 45.73 34.05
CA SER A 596 -12.12 45.28 35.32
C SER A 596 -13.66 45.30 35.36
N ASN A 597 -14.33 46.09 34.50
CA ASN A 597 -15.79 46.05 34.35
C ASN A 597 -16.30 44.67 33.89
N SER A 598 -15.44 43.86 33.27
CA SER A 598 -15.77 42.50 32.81
C SER A 598 -14.57 41.55 32.94
N ILE A 599 -14.19 41.25 34.18
CA ILE A 599 -13.13 40.29 34.56
C ILE A 599 -13.20 38.98 33.74
N GLY A 600 -14.42 38.50 33.45
CA GLY A 600 -14.68 37.32 32.61
C GLY A 600 -14.12 37.44 31.19
N THR A 601 -14.48 38.51 30.48
CA THR A 601 -14.00 38.72 29.10
C THR A 601 -12.57 39.22 29.06
N ALA A 602 -12.11 39.98 30.05
CA ALA A 602 -10.71 40.39 30.18
C ALA A 602 -9.77 39.18 30.34
N THR A 603 -10.16 38.21 31.19
CA THR A 603 -9.39 36.96 31.38
C THR A 603 -9.30 36.17 30.07
N ALA A 604 -10.43 35.94 29.40
CA ALA A 604 -10.47 35.24 28.12
C ALA A 604 -9.70 35.97 27.01
N ALA A 605 -9.75 37.31 26.98
CA ALA A 605 -9.00 38.13 26.03
C ALA A 605 -7.48 38.04 26.24
N SER A 606 -7.00 38.09 27.50
CA SER A 606 -5.57 37.90 27.80
C SER A 606 -5.07 36.50 27.43
N VAL A 607 -5.87 35.46 27.69
CA VAL A 607 -5.58 34.08 27.26
C VAL A 607 -5.48 33.97 25.73
N ALA A 608 -6.47 34.53 25.01
CA ALA A 608 -6.47 34.54 23.55
C ALA A 608 -5.31 35.35 22.95
N ALA A 609 -4.93 36.48 23.56
CA ALA A 609 -3.83 37.32 23.12
C ALA A 609 -2.47 36.61 23.24
N VAL A 610 -2.25 35.86 24.33
CA VAL A 610 -1.03 35.03 24.50
C VAL A 610 -0.98 33.93 23.43
N SER A 611 -2.08 33.21 23.19
CA SER A 611 -2.16 32.18 22.14
C SER A 611 -1.84 32.76 20.76
N ALA A 612 -2.43 33.90 20.40
CA ALA A 612 -2.17 34.57 19.12
C ALA A 612 -0.72 35.05 18.97
N ALA A 613 -0.13 35.61 20.04
CA ALA A 613 1.27 36.05 20.04
C ALA A 613 2.25 34.88 19.91
N MET A 614 1.94 33.71 20.51
CA MET A 614 2.71 32.49 20.29
C MET A 614 2.61 32.00 18.85
N ALA A 615 1.40 31.89 18.28
CA ALA A 615 1.20 31.44 16.91
C ALA A 615 1.95 32.32 15.88
N ALA A 616 1.99 33.64 16.10
CA ALA A 616 2.74 34.59 15.26
C ALA A 616 4.28 34.48 15.38
N ALA A 617 4.80 33.82 16.42
CA ALA A 617 6.23 33.62 16.66
C ALA A 617 6.77 32.27 16.11
N MET A 618 5.90 31.31 15.79
CA MET A 618 6.31 29.93 15.46
C MET A 618 6.85 29.77 14.02
N PRO A 619 7.89 28.95 13.79
CA PRO A 619 8.39 28.65 12.44
C PRO A 619 7.36 27.94 11.54
N GLN A 620 7.49 28.10 10.22
CA GLN A 620 6.64 27.45 9.21
C GLN A 620 7.45 26.40 8.39
N PRO A 621 6.85 25.25 8.01
CA PRO A 621 7.50 24.25 7.15
C PRO A 621 7.38 24.57 5.64
N GLN A 622 8.17 23.87 4.81
CA GLN A 622 8.12 23.92 3.33
C GLN A 622 7.97 22.51 2.73
N SER A 623 7.48 22.41 1.49
CA SER A 623 7.18 21.15 0.78
C SER A 623 7.36 21.26 -0.74
N SER A 624 7.66 20.14 -1.41
CA SER A 624 7.86 20.02 -2.88
C SER A 624 7.29 18.69 -3.43
N SER A 625 7.11 18.57 -4.76
CA SER A 625 6.38 17.44 -5.42
C SER A 625 6.75 17.21 -6.90
N GLY A 626 6.53 15.99 -7.44
CA GLY A 626 6.85 15.55 -8.83
C GLY A 626 5.99 14.37 -9.37
N SER A 627 6.31 13.81 -10.56
CA SER A 627 5.48 12.87 -11.40
C SER A 627 6.26 11.59 -11.84
N SER A 628 5.85 10.58 -12.65
CA SER A 628 4.79 10.36 -13.68
C SER A 628 4.55 8.84 -14.01
N GLY A 629 3.87 8.49 -15.12
CA GLY A 629 3.60 7.11 -15.66
C GLY A 629 3.02 7.15 -17.11
N GLY A 630 2.67 6.08 -17.84
CA GLY A 630 2.66 4.60 -17.62
C GLY A 630 2.07 3.81 -18.83
N GLY A 631 2.14 2.47 -18.86
CA GLY A 631 1.71 1.54 -19.96
C GLY A 631 2.66 0.31 -20.08
N PHE A 632 2.59 -0.69 -20.98
CA PHE A 632 1.61 -1.30 -21.95
C PHE A 632 2.33 -2.52 -22.62
N SER A 633 1.76 -3.64 -23.13
CA SER A 633 0.45 -4.34 -23.02
C SER A 633 0.32 -5.53 -24.02
N GLY A 634 -0.07 -6.76 -23.61
CA GLY A 634 -0.73 -7.79 -24.47
C GLY A 634 -0.10 -9.20 -24.66
N GLY A 635 -0.92 -10.23 -24.99
CA GLY A 635 -0.45 -11.60 -25.32
C GLY A 635 -1.55 -12.66 -25.65
N GLY A 636 -1.21 -13.74 -26.38
CA GLY A 636 -2.10 -14.84 -26.81
C GLY A 636 -1.50 -16.24 -26.59
N GLY A 637 -2.12 -17.35 -27.04
CA GLY A 637 -1.68 -18.70 -26.61
C GLY A 637 -1.96 -19.93 -27.49
N GLY A 638 -0.93 -20.75 -27.64
CA GLY A 638 -0.83 -21.96 -28.46
C GLY A 638 0.61 -22.09 -28.98
N GLY A 639 1.04 -23.29 -29.39
CA GLY A 639 2.30 -23.59 -30.11
C GLY A 639 3.44 -22.57 -30.06
N GLY A 640 4.42 -22.80 -29.18
CA GLY A 640 5.57 -21.92 -29.07
C GLY A 640 6.53 -22.06 -30.25
N GLY A 641 7.46 -21.13 -30.36
CA GLY A 641 8.41 -21.08 -31.48
C GLY A 641 9.78 -21.63 -31.13
N GLY A 642 10.77 -20.94 -31.67
CA GLY A 642 12.18 -21.17 -31.45
C GLY A 642 13.02 -20.31 -32.39
N GLY A 643 14.33 -20.34 -32.18
CA GLY A 643 15.30 -19.58 -32.95
C GLY A 643 16.71 -19.97 -32.56
N GLY A 644 17.72 -19.31 -33.14
CA GLY A 644 19.11 -19.48 -32.74
C GLY A 644 19.49 -18.60 -31.55
N TRP A 645 20.62 -18.91 -30.90
CA TRP A 645 21.26 -18.08 -29.88
C TRP A 645 22.79 -18.08 -30.03
#